data_AF-A0A970PEB0-F1
#
_entry.id   AF-A0A970PEB0-F1
#
_cell.length_a   1.000
_cell.length_b   1.000
_cell.length_c   1.000
_cell.angle_alpha   90.00
_cell.angle_beta   90.00
_cell.angle_gamma   90.00
#
_symmetry.space_group_name_H-M   'P 1'
#
loop_
_entity.id
_entity.type
_entity.pdbx_description
1 polymer ?
#
loop_
_entity_poly.entity_id
_entity_poly.type
_entity_poly.pdbx_seq_one_letter_code
_entity_poly.pdbx_strand_id
1 'polypeptide(L)'
;EPQLLFRRTRSGLSYRIAERVTQGFTPEGLNVYENAQQTFLRRQRQGQSRSLEWGHAYGDWWNRYGEEHPDWFATPPEGFDPRHGWRSKLCVSNPEVAQQVIEEWKEAGAPDNWNVCPNDGIGFCTCDECRAMDNPPNQDPEKVWSAQGNQTARYVRFWNTLISEMRKTNPDVTLSTYAYTAYHRPPQELELEEGIIIGLVPPITFPMDDEAWDQFEALWMGWREAGANLFLRPNATLVGHTMPYNYMEQIGRVMHFVFDNGCVATDFDSLPGQWATMGPTMYTVCRIHTRPDLTTEKILDEYYSGFGPASDEIREYFDFWEQRLNEVILGDPEKRKLLWWQSFGAVEYQIYGPEQFEQTDEILQRAEAGAGNGVFGDRVDFIRLGWAHAKLCVEISMALTGANPDASPLLALDRLEELKQFRIEHEDTMFSNLKYASLIESRSWKLPDRPIQQRVRPVSEEVVELEGMPQIPIRGGSNFVAVLEEGEHFRAHLSNERHGHNPAAVSWHVIGPDDEHLAGGKVEVAETIDIDIEAGKPGQYMLMIQTFNNVGHVTMLNDHAALVGKRIDFLGSTSPLWVWVPEGCEEFTMTLDSQVPENAHCTVTAPDGTAMAEAETGEQEKITMTVVVPREHRGAGWQINVTPPVEGHFGDYGLEIIDGLSPYWSHAADRLVVPE
;
A
#
# COMPACT_ATOMS: atom_id res chain seq x y z
N GLU A 1 -34.49 24.86 8.17
CA GLU A 1 -33.58 23.88 8.80
C GLU A 1 -32.32 23.76 7.94
N PRO A 2 -31.16 23.34 8.48
CA PRO A 2 -30.00 23.04 7.64
C PRO A 2 -30.37 21.97 6.60
N GLN A 3 -29.92 22.13 5.36
CA GLN A 3 -30.25 21.23 4.24
C GLN A 3 -29.76 19.80 4.46
N LEU A 4 -28.65 19.63 5.19
CA LEU A 4 -28.08 18.33 5.54
C LEU A 4 -27.98 18.21 7.07
N LEU A 5 -28.35 17.04 7.58
CA LEU A 5 -28.25 16.69 9.00
C LEU A 5 -26.78 16.61 9.44
N PHE A 6 -25.93 16.11 8.53
CA PHE A 6 -24.53 15.84 8.78
C PHE A 6 -23.70 16.05 7.50
N ARG A 7 -22.53 16.69 7.66
CA ARG A 7 -21.57 16.97 6.58
C ARG A 7 -20.19 16.56 7.08
N ARG A 8 -19.63 15.47 6.55
CA ARG A 8 -18.31 15.03 6.95
C ARG A 8 -17.45 14.65 5.77
N THR A 9 -16.21 15.09 5.87
CA THR A 9 -15.09 14.53 5.15
C THR A 9 -14.11 14.06 6.22
N ARG A 10 -13.96 12.74 6.36
CA ARG A 10 -13.14 12.15 7.43
C ARG A 10 -11.69 12.55 7.23
N SER A 11 -10.95 12.79 8.32
CA SER A 11 -9.54 13.15 8.19
C SER A 11 -8.71 11.97 7.69
N GLY A 12 -7.93 12.17 6.61
CA GLY A 12 -6.90 11.23 6.15
C GLY A 12 -5.72 11.07 7.13
N LEU A 13 -5.71 11.77 8.26
CA LEU A 13 -4.70 11.63 9.32
C LEU A 13 -4.97 10.46 10.27
N SER A 14 -6.16 9.85 10.24
CA SER A 14 -6.58 8.84 11.22
C SER A 14 -5.93 7.47 11.05
N TYR A 15 -5.32 7.20 9.89
CA TYR A 15 -4.70 5.91 9.60
C TYR A 15 -3.47 5.63 10.47
N ARG A 16 -3.35 4.36 10.90
CA ARG A 16 -2.14 3.84 11.54
C ARG A 16 -1.16 3.38 10.47
N ILE A 17 0.11 3.74 10.66
CA ILE A 17 1.22 3.29 9.83
C ILE A 17 1.98 2.28 10.69
N ALA A 18 2.02 1.02 10.26
CA ALA A 18 2.74 -0.03 10.99
C ALA A 18 4.25 0.20 10.89
N GLU A 19 4.72 0.55 9.69
CA GLU A 19 6.12 0.81 9.38
C GLU A 19 6.20 1.98 8.40
N ARG A 20 7.08 2.96 8.68
CA ARG A 20 7.31 4.11 7.80
C ARG A 20 8.54 3.84 6.94
N VAL A 21 8.34 3.83 5.62
CA VAL A 21 9.43 3.66 4.64
C VAL A 21 10.00 5.00 4.15
N THR A 22 9.26 6.08 4.35
CA THR A 22 9.60 7.45 3.92
C THR A 22 9.32 8.46 5.03
N GLN A 23 9.89 9.66 4.90
CA GLN A 23 9.65 10.75 5.83
C GLN A 23 8.21 11.27 5.67
N GLY A 24 7.41 11.15 6.74
CA GLY A 24 6.14 11.87 6.91
C GLY A 24 6.35 13.19 7.67
N PHE A 25 5.33 13.66 8.38
CA PHE A 25 5.49 14.82 9.28
C PHE A 25 6.41 14.53 10.48
N THR A 26 7.14 15.56 10.92
CA THR A 26 7.62 15.64 12.32
C THR A 26 6.44 15.69 13.29
N PRO A 27 6.61 15.38 14.59
CA PRO A 27 5.54 15.53 15.58
C PRO A 27 4.94 16.94 15.63
N GLU A 28 5.80 17.96 15.56
CA GLU A 28 5.42 19.37 15.53
C GLU A 28 4.66 19.73 14.25
N GLY A 29 5.19 19.34 13.09
CA GLY A 29 4.56 19.55 11.78
C GLY A 29 3.19 18.89 11.69
N LEU A 30 3.04 17.67 12.22
CA LEU A 30 1.75 16.97 12.26
C LEU A 30 0.72 17.74 13.08
N ASN A 31 1.10 18.27 14.23
CA ASN A 31 0.21 19.05 15.08
C ASN A 31 -0.19 20.38 14.42
N VAL A 32 0.73 21.07 13.75
CA VAL A 32 0.41 22.27 12.95
C VAL A 32 -0.59 21.92 11.86
N TYR A 33 -0.33 20.83 11.12
CA TYR A 33 -1.18 20.39 10.02
C TYR A 33 -2.58 19.99 10.48
N GLU A 34 -2.69 19.23 11.56
CA GLU A 34 -3.97 18.82 12.13
C GLU A 34 -4.81 20.04 12.56
N ASN A 35 -4.21 21.01 13.25
CA ASN A 35 -4.90 22.24 13.67
C ASN A 35 -5.39 23.07 12.48
N ALA A 36 -4.57 23.18 11.42
CA ALA A 36 -4.94 23.89 10.21
C ALA A 36 -6.07 23.19 9.45
N GLN A 37 -6.02 21.86 9.29
CA GLN A 37 -7.10 21.08 8.67
C GLN A 37 -8.41 21.20 9.45
N GLN A 38 -8.37 21.11 10.79
CA GLN A 38 -9.56 21.30 11.64
C GLN A 38 -10.13 22.71 11.54
N THR A 39 -9.27 23.72 11.37
CA THR A 39 -9.71 25.11 11.15
C THR A 39 -10.37 25.27 9.79
N PHE A 40 -9.82 24.66 8.74
CA PHE A 40 -10.41 24.65 7.40
C PHE A 40 -11.79 23.98 7.40
N LEU A 41 -11.91 22.77 7.95
CA LEU A 41 -13.18 22.04 8.02
C LEU A 41 -14.27 22.84 8.75
N ARG A 42 -13.92 23.52 9.85
CA ARG A 42 -14.83 24.42 10.58
C ARG A 42 -15.26 25.62 9.73
N ARG A 43 -14.34 26.24 8.99
CA ARG A 43 -14.66 27.34 8.05
C ARG A 43 -15.60 26.89 6.93
N GLN A 44 -15.44 25.64 6.46
CA GLN A 44 -16.32 24.98 5.49
C GLN A 44 -17.61 24.44 6.10
N ARG A 45 -17.88 24.71 7.38
CA ARG A 45 -19.08 24.27 8.11
C ARG A 45 -19.30 22.76 8.07
N GLN A 46 -18.23 21.99 7.97
CA GLN A 46 -18.25 20.53 8.18
C GLN A 46 -18.58 20.26 9.65
N GLY A 47 -19.38 19.23 9.89
CA GLY A 47 -19.92 18.89 11.20
C GLY A 47 -21.37 18.42 11.11
N GLN A 48 -22.02 18.34 12.27
CA GLN A 48 -23.34 17.76 12.43
C GLN A 48 -24.30 18.70 13.14
N SER A 49 -25.58 18.64 12.77
CA SER A 49 -26.68 19.37 13.42
C SER A 49 -27.54 18.48 14.32
N ARG A 50 -27.45 17.17 14.15
CA ARG A 50 -28.03 16.13 15.00
C ARG A 50 -26.97 15.08 15.30
N SER A 51 -27.09 14.39 16.45
CA SER A 51 -26.25 13.22 16.74
C SER A 51 -26.82 12.03 15.98
N LEU A 52 -26.04 11.48 15.06
CA LEU A 52 -26.35 10.25 14.35
C LEU A 52 -25.13 9.35 14.45
N GLU A 53 -25.35 8.10 14.85
CA GLU A 53 -24.33 7.09 15.00
C GLU A 53 -24.41 6.11 13.82
N TRP A 54 -23.27 5.79 13.22
CA TRP A 54 -23.14 4.79 12.17
C TRP A 54 -21.70 4.29 12.06
N GLY A 55 -21.52 3.15 11.39
CA GLY A 55 -20.25 2.45 11.27
C GLY A 55 -20.42 0.99 11.69
N HIS A 56 -19.45 0.12 11.46
CA HIS A 56 -19.59 -1.31 11.75
C HIS A 56 -19.97 -1.56 13.23
N ALA A 57 -21.23 -1.95 13.48
CA ALA A 57 -21.87 -1.84 14.78
C ALA A 57 -21.52 -2.97 15.76
N TYR A 58 -21.07 -4.11 15.24
CA TYR A 58 -20.97 -5.36 15.98
C TYR A 58 -19.52 -5.85 16.11
N GLY A 59 -18.54 -4.92 16.02
CA GLY A 59 -17.12 -5.25 15.93
C GLY A 59 -16.52 -5.89 17.19
N ASP A 60 -17.23 -5.86 18.31
CA ASP A 60 -16.83 -6.51 19.57
C ASP A 60 -17.70 -7.73 19.91
N TRP A 61 -18.77 -7.99 19.16
CA TRP A 61 -19.76 -9.01 19.48
C TRP A 61 -19.16 -10.42 19.55
N TRP A 62 -18.21 -10.76 18.66
CA TRP A 62 -17.55 -12.08 18.76
C TRP A 62 -16.87 -12.28 20.11
N ASN A 63 -16.19 -11.25 20.62
CA ASN A 63 -15.50 -11.34 21.92
C ASN A 63 -16.47 -11.39 23.10
N ARG A 64 -17.68 -10.83 22.95
CA ARG A 64 -18.69 -10.77 24.01
C ARG A 64 -19.60 -12.00 24.03
N TYR A 65 -19.94 -12.54 22.88
CA TYR A 65 -21.00 -13.53 22.71
C TYR A 65 -20.56 -14.78 21.94
N GLY A 66 -19.42 -14.78 21.26
CA GLY A 66 -19.02 -15.86 20.34
C GLY A 66 -18.77 -17.21 21.01
N GLU A 67 -18.40 -17.24 22.29
CA GLU A 67 -18.22 -18.49 23.04
C GLU A 67 -19.54 -19.10 23.51
N GLU A 68 -20.46 -18.27 24.03
CA GLU A 68 -21.74 -18.71 24.60
C GLU A 68 -22.82 -18.90 23.53
N HIS A 69 -22.77 -18.09 22.47
CA HIS A 69 -23.74 -18.03 21.38
C HIS A 69 -23.05 -18.11 20.00
N PRO A 70 -22.31 -19.18 19.70
CA PRO A 70 -21.67 -19.33 18.39
C PRO A 70 -22.69 -19.36 17.22
N ASP A 71 -23.94 -19.75 17.49
CA ASP A 71 -25.06 -19.78 16.54
C ASP A 71 -25.63 -18.39 16.20
N TRP A 72 -25.22 -17.33 16.91
CA TRP A 72 -25.50 -15.95 16.54
C TRP A 72 -24.62 -15.45 15.39
N PHE A 73 -23.53 -16.16 15.10
CA PHE A 73 -22.55 -15.79 14.08
C PHE A 73 -22.74 -16.60 12.79
N ALA A 74 -22.12 -16.11 11.73
CA ALA A 74 -22.26 -16.68 10.40
C ALA A 74 -21.84 -18.16 10.35
N THR A 75 -22.71 -19.01 9.83
CA THR A 75 -22.35 -20.37 9.43
C THR A 75 -21.49 -20.29 8.16
N PRO A 76 -20.28 -20.88 8.15
CA PRO A 76 -19.42 -20.95 6.97
C PRO A 76 -19.78 -22.13 6.05
N PRO A 77 -19.38 -22.09 4.76
CA PRO A 77 -19.26 -23.31 3.95
C PRO A 77 -18.21 -24.27 4.53
N GLU A 78 -18.23 -25.53 4.09
CA GLU A 78 -17.24 -26.53 4.50
C GLU A 78 -15.81 -26.06 4.20
N GLY A 79 -14.90 -26.16 5.19
CA GLY A 79 -13.50 -25.75 5.06
C GLY A 79 -13.21 -24.28 5.37
N PHE A 80 -14.21 -23.47 5.73
CA PHE A 80 -14.02 -22.06 6.11
C PHE A 80 -14.21 -21.82 7.62
N ASP A 81 -13.55 -20.79 8.17
CA ASP A 81 -13.64 -20.38 9.58
C ASP A 81 -14.45 -19.08 9.71
N PRO A 82 -15.49 -19.02 10.55
CA PRO A 82 -16.31 -17.82 10.74
C PRO A 82 -15.74 -16.77 11.70
N ARG A 83 -14.60 -17.07 12.33
CA ARG A 83 -13.97 -16.23 13.34
C ARG A 83 -13.06 -15.22 12.66
N HIS A 84 -13.58 -14.01 12.48
CA HIS A 84 -12.85 -12.90 11.88
C HIS A 84 -12.64 -11.73 12.86
N GLY A 85 -12.64 -12.01 14.17
CA GLY A 85 -12.52 -11.00 15.22
C GLY A 85 -13.58 -9.91 15.06
N TRP A 86 -13.15 -8.65 14.89
CA TRP A 86 -14.07 -7.54 14.69
C TRP A 86 -14.83 -7.54 13.37
N ARG A 87 -14.48 -8.44 12.45
CA ARG A 87 -15.17 -8.63 11.16
C ARG A 87 -16.12 -9.81 11.15
N SER A 88 -16.24 -10.56 12.25
CA SER A 88 -17.17 -11.69 12.34
C SER A 88 -18.59 -11.25 11.98
N LYS A 89 -19.24 -11.95 11.05
CA LYS A 89 -20.60 -11.62 10.59
C LYS A 89 -21.65 -12.31 11.44
N LEU A 90 -22.82 -11.69 11.54
CA LEU A 90 -23.96 -12.22 12.29
C LEU A 90 -24.86 -13.10 11.40
N CYS A 91 -25.50 -14.08 12.02
CA CYS A 91 -26.60 -14.85 11.47
C CYS A 91 -27.92 -14.08 11.68
N VAL A 92 -28.25 -13.17 10.77
CA VAL A 92 -29.44 -12.29 10.91
C VAL A 92 -30.79 -13.01 10.79
N SER A 93 -30.80 -14.30 10.46
CA SER A 93 -31.99 -15.16 10.55
C SER A 93 -32.25 -15.70 11.95
N ASN A 94 -31.26 -15.66 12.85
CA ASN A 94 -31.43 -16.09 14.22
C ASN A 94 -32.23 -15.02 14.99
N PRO A 95 -33.44 -15.32 15.49
CA PRO A 95 -34.27 -14.32 16.17
C PRO A 95 -33.65 -13.78 17.46
N GLU A 96 -32.76 -14.54 18.12
CA GLU A 96 -32.06 -14.08 19.32
C GLU A 96 -31.10 -12.92 19.02
N VAL A 97 -30.52 -12.87 17.81
CA VAL A 97 -29.69 -11.75 17.38
C VAL A 97 -30.50 -10.45 17.35
N ALA A 98 -31.70 -10.48 16.76
CA ALA A 98 -32.56 -9.29 16.74
C ALA A 98 -33.00 -8.87 18.16
N GLN A 99 -33.32 -9.84 19.02
CA GLN A 99 -33.68 -9.59 20.41
C GLN A 99 -32.53 -8.93 21.18
N GLN A 100 -31.30 -9.44 21.02
CA GLN A 100 -30.13 -8.89 21.68
C GLN A 100 -29.83 -7.46 21.21
N VAL A 101 -29.94 -7.17 19.90
CA VAL A 101 -29.78 -5.79 19.40
C VAL A 101 -30.80 -4.84 20.04
N ILE A 102 -32.05 -5.27 20.20
CA ILE A 102 -33.11 -4.49 20.84
C ILE A 102 -32.85 -4.30 22.33
N GLU A 103 -32.34 -5.32 23.02
CA GLU A 103 -32.01 -5.23 24.44
C GLU A 103 -30.86 -4.24 24.68
N GLU A 104 -29.77 -4.34 23.92
CA GLU A 104 -28.65 -3.38 24.02
C GLU A 104 -29.12 -1.93 23.78
N TRP A 105 -30.01 -1.72 22.82
CA TRP A 105 -30.62 -0.41 22.56
C TRP A 105 -31.45 0.09 23.75
N LYS A 106 -32.24 -0.77 24.39
CA LYS A 106 -33.02 -0.42 25.59
C LYS A 106 -32.13 -0.13 26.79
N GLU A 107 -31.09 -0.94 27.00
CA GLU A 107 -30.08 -0.74 28.06
C GLU A 107 -29.33 0.59 27.88
N ALA A 108 -29.10 1.01 26.63
CA ALA A 108 -28.55 2.33 26.28
C ALA A 108 -29.55 3.49 26.48
N GLY A 109 -30.76 3.23 26.98
CA GLY A 109 -31.79 4.24 27.25
C GLY A 109 -32.74 4.51 26.08
N ALA A 110 -32.83 3.59 25.12
CA ALA A 110 -33.70 3.69 23.94
C ALA A 110 -33.54 5.00 23.13
N PRO A 111 -32.30 5.36 22.72
CA PRO A 111 -32.01 6.61 22.01
C PRO A 111 -32.75 6.71 20.67
N ASP A 112 -32.95 7.95 20.19
CA ASP A 112 -33.67 8.28 18.94
C ASP A 112 -32.94 7.81 17.67
N ASN A 113 -31.67 7.44 17.76
CA ASN A 113 -30.90 6.85 16.66
C ASN A 113 -30.12 5.64 17.17
N TRP A 114 -30.12 4.56 16.39
CA TRP A 114 -29.37 3.35 16.67
C TRP A 114 -28.65 2.82 15.43
N ASN A 115 -27.40 2.42 15.59
CA ASN A 115 -26.57 1.90 14.51
C ASN A 115 -26.73 0.39 14.37
N VAL A 116 -27.08 -0.07 13.16
CA VAL A 116 -27.28 -1.49 12.83
C VAL A 116 -26.48 -1.93 11.61
N CYS A 117 -25.45 -1.16 11.24
CA CYS A 117 -24.53 -1.49 10.16
C CYS A 117 -23.86 -2.85 10.40
N PRO A 118 -23.92 -3.81 9.45
CA PRO A 118 -23.14 -5.04 9.51
C PRO A 118 -21.63 -4.76 9.62
N ASN A 119 -20.89 -5.70 10.20
CA ASN A 119 -19.42 -5.63 10.27
C ASN A 119 -18.76 -5.59 8.86
N ASP A 120 -17.51 -5.15 8.77
CA ASP A 120 -16.78 -5.02 7.50
C ASP A 120 -16.35 -6.37 6.90
N GLY A 121 -15.96 -6.40 5.62
CA GLY A 121 -15.32 -7.56 4.98
C GLY A 121 -16.28 -8.64 4.45
N ILE A 122 -15.73 -9.84 4.25
CA ILE A 122 -16.44 -11.07 3.79
C ILE A 122 -16.93 -11.91 4.97
N GLY A 123 -17.42 -13.13 4.71
CA GLY A 123 -17.81 -14.10 5.73
C GLY A 123 -19.31 -14.10 6.06
N PHE A 124 -20.18 -13.72 5.10
CA PHE A 124 -21.62 -13.63 5.35
C PHE A 124 -22.25 -15.01 5.58
N CYS A 125 -23.23 -15.09 6.48
CA CYS A 125 -23.86 -16.35 6.88
C CYS A 125 -24.44 -17.13 5.71
N THR A 126 -24.11 -18.41 5.62
CA THR A 126 -24.57 -19.33 4.57
C THR A 126 -25.56 -20.37 5.07
N CYS A 127 -26.14 -20.21 6.28
CA CYS A 127 -27.20 -21.11 6.75
C CYS A 127 -28.43 -21.03 5.82
N ASP A 128 -29.22 -22.10 5.81
CA ASP A 128 -30.37 -22.22 4.91
C ASP A 128 -31.41 -21.12 5.15
N GLU A 129 -31.62 -20.70 6.40
CA GLU A 129 -32.58 -19.64 6.75
C GLU A 129 -32.14 -18.28 6.24
N CYS A 130 -30.85 -17.94 6.40
CA CYS A 130 -30.27 -16.71 5.89
C CYS A 130 -30.36 -16.65 4.36
N ARG A 131 -29.99 -17.74 3.68
CA ARG A 131 -30.03 -17.84 2.21
C ARG A 131 -31.46 -17.85 1.68
N ALA A 132 -32.42 -18.42 2.41
CA ALA A 132 -33.83 -18.37 2.02
C ALA A 132 -34.41 -16.95 2.03
N MET A 133 -33.86 -16.04 2.84
CA MET A 133 -34.28 -14.62 2.88
C MET A 133 -33.71 -13.75 1.76
N ASP A 134 -32.70 -14.24 1.03
CA ASP A 134 -32.06 -13.49 -0.06
C ASP A 134 -32.97 -13.28 -1.28
N ASN A 135 -32.53 -12.39 -2.16
CA ASN A 135 -33.09 -12.28 -3.51
C ASN A 135 -31.98 -12.27 -4.59
N PRO A 136 -31.88 -13.31 -5.43
CA PRO A 136 -32.70 -14.53 -5.42
C PRO A 136 -32.49 -15.37 -4.15
N PRO A 137 -33.46 -16.18 -3.72
CA PRO A 137 -33.30 -17.05 -2.55
C PRO A 137 -32.36 -18.21 -2.84
N ASN A 138 -31.73 -18.75 -1.78
CA ASN A 138 -30.87 -19.94 -1.83
C ASN A 138 -29.64 -19.80 -2.74
N GLN A 139 -29.08 -18.58 -2.85
CA GLN A 139 -27.84 -18.32 -3.59
C GLN A 139 -26.70 -19.24 -3.18
N ASP A 140 -25.75 -19.48 -4.08
CA ASP A 140 -24.58 -20.32 -3.82
C ASP A 140 -23.84 -19.93 -2.50
N PRO A 141 -23.55 -20.88 -1.58
CA PRO A 141 -22.90 -20.58 -0.30
C PRO A 141 -21.56 -19.89 -0.44
N GLU A 142 -20.71 -20.30 -1.38
CA GLU A 142 -19.37 -19.71 -1.54
C GLU A 142 -19.47 -18.27 -2.04
N LYS A 143 -20.41 -17.98 -2.96
CA LYS A 143 -20.69 -16.59 -3.40
C LYS A 143 -21.24 -15.72 -2.28
N VAL A 144 -22.12 -16.26 -1.42
CA VAL A 144 -22.60 -15.53 -0.23
C VAL A 144 -21.44 -15.26 0.72
N TRP A 145 -20.67 -16.28 1.06
CA TRP A 145 -19.53 -16.21 1.96
C TRP A 145 -18.51 -15.16 1.51
N SER A 146 -18.15 -15.18 0.22
CA SER A 146 -17.16 -14.29 -0.40
C SER A 146 -17.68 -12.90 -0.78
N ALA A 147 -18.90 -12.52 -0.34
CA ALA A 147 -19.54 -11.23 -0.63
C ALA A 147 -19.84 -10.98 -2.12
N GLN A 148 -19.90 -12.02 -2.95
CA GLN A 148 -20.23 -11.96 -4.38
C GLN A 148 -21.73 -12.15 -4.67
N GLY A 149 -22.50 -12.61 -3.69
CA GLY A 149 -23.97 -12.69 -3.79
C GLY A 149 -24.68 -11.35 -3.57
N ASN A 150 -26.00 -11.40 -3.45
CA ASN A 150 -26.86 -10.27 -3.10
C ASN A 150 -27.65 -10.56 -1.81
N GLN A 151 -27.22 -9.97 -0.70
CA GLN A 151 -27.81 -10.14 0.63
C GLN A 151 -28.71 -8.98 1.04
N THR A 152 -29.06 -8.09 0.11
CA THR A 152 -29.88 -6.90 0.42
C THR A 152 -31.21 -7.27 1.06
N ALA A 153 -31.93 -8.25 0.49
CA ALA A 153 -33.27 -8.60 0.94
C ALA A 153 -33.30 -9.09 2.41
N ARG A 154 -32.35 -9.93 2.81
CA ARG A 154 -32.27 -10.40 4.21
C ARG A 154 -32.00 -9.27 5.19
N TYR A 155 -31.16 -8.30 4.81
CA TYR A 155 -30.84 -7.18 5.70
C TYR A 155 -32.00 -6.20 5.80
N VAL A 156 -32.72 -5.91 4.71
CA VAL A 156 -33.95 -5.10 4.77
C VAL A 156 -34.99 -5.75 5.69
N ARG A 157 -35.20 -7.07 5.60
CA ARG A 157 -36.09 -7.79 6.52
C ARG A 157 -35.65 -7.66 7.98
N PHE A 158 -34.35 -7.80 8.24
CA PHE A 158 -33.77 -7.66 9.57
C PHE A 158 -33.97 -6.23 10.12
N TRP A 159 -33.65 -5.20 9.34
CA TRP A 159 -33.81 -3.79 9.75
C TRP A 159 -35.28 -3.42 9.97
N ASN A 160 -36.19 -3.84 9.09
CA ASN A 160 -37.63 -3.62 9.25
C ASN A 160 -38.15 -4.29 10.53
N THR A 161 -37.66 -5.50 10.85
CA THR A 161 -38.00 -6.18 12.11
C THR A 161 -37.53 -5.37 13.32
N LEU A 162 -36.28 -4.89 13.32
CA LEU A 162 -35.73 -4.10 14.41
C LEU A 162 -36.52 -2.81 14.62
N ILE A 163 -36.71 -1.99 13.58
CA ILE A 163 -37.35 -0.68 13.74
C ILE A 163 -38.82 -0.81 14.13
N SER A 164 -39.54 -1.80 13.60
CA SER A 164 -40.94 -2.05 13.97
C SER A 164 -41.10 -2.43 15.44
N GLU A 165 -40.20 -3.26 15.97
CA GLU A 165 -40.20 -3.62 17.40
C GLU A 165 -39.73 -2.46 18.29
N MET A 166 -38.66 -1.76 17.92
CA MET A 166 -38.13 -0.62 18.69
C MET A 166 -39.14 0.52 18.79
N ARG A 167 -39.94 0.77 17.74
CA ARG A 167 -41.00 1.78 17.73
C ARG A 167 -42.11 1.57 18.74
N LYS A 168 -42.29 0.34 19.24
CA LYS A 168 -43.23 0.07 20.35
C LYS A 168 -42.77 0.70 21.65
N THR A 169 -41.47 1.00 21.79
CA THR A 169 -40.87 1.66 22.95
C THR A 169 -40.57 3.14 22.68
N ASN A 170 -39.96 3.47 21.54
CA ASN A 170 -39.70 4.85 21.12
C ASN A 170 -40.22 5.06 19.69
N PRO A 171 -41.39 5.71 19.50
CA PRO A 171 -41.97 5.93 18.17
C PRO A 171 -41.08 6.73 17.22
N ASP A 172 -40.17 7.56 17.75
CA ASP A 172 -39.30 8.47 16.98
C ASP A 172 -37.94 7.85 16.62
N VAL A 173 -37.70 6.58 16.99
CA VAL A 173 -36.43 5.89 16.71
C VAL A 173 -36.15 5.79 15.21
N THR A 174 -34.89 6.03 14.86
CA THR A 174 -34.31 5.85 13.53
C THR A 174 -33.17 4.82 13.56
N LEU A 175 -32.99 4.09 12.47
CA LEU A 175 -31.89 3.14 12.33
C LEU A 175 -30.90 3.60 11.27
N SER A 176 -29.63 3.72 11.64
CA SER A 176 -28.55 3.97 10.68
C SER A 176 -27.93 2.65 10.23
N THR A 177 -27.79 2.47 8.91
CA THR A 177 -27.09 1.33 8.32
C THR A 177 -26.31 1.74 7.06
N TYR A 178 -25.64 0.81 6.41
CA TYR A 178 -25.03 1.02 5.10
C TYR A 178 -25.75 0.23 4.01
N ALA A 179 -25.51 0.62 2.77
CA ALA A 179 -25.66 -0.24 1.59
C ALA A 179 -24.26 -0.40 0.99
N TYR A 180 -23.63 -1.54 1.25
CA TYR A 180 -22.20 -1.76 1.01
C TYR A 180 -21.90 -3.22 0.62
N THR A 181 -20.88 -3.42 -0.22
CA THR A 181 -20.37 -4.72 -0.70
C THR A 181 -21.46 -5.68 -1.17
N ALA A 182 -21.92 -6.59 -0.32
CA ALA A 182 -22.80 -7.70 -0.66
C ALA A 182 -24.30 -7.32 -0.53
N TYR A 183 -24.58 -6.18 0.11
CA TYR A 183 -25.91 -5.61 0.33
C TYR A 183 -26.00 -4.15 -0.17
N HIS A 184 -25.25 -3.83 -1.23
CA HIS A 184 -25.23 -2.49 -1.83
C HIS A 184 -26.38 -2.22 -2.79
N ARG A 185 -26.89 -3.26 -3.47
CA ARG A 185 -27.94 -3.12 -4.49
C ARG A 185 -29.27 -2.76 -3.81
N PRO A 186 -30.16 -2.01 -4.47
CA PRO A 186 -31.48 -1.74 -3.89
C PRO A 186 -32.30 -3.03 -3.78
N PRO A 187 -33.21 -3.13 -2.80
CA PRO A 187 -34.08 -4.29 -2.69
C PRO A 187 -35.02 -4.37 -3.89
N GLN A 188 -35.36 -5.59 -4.29
CA GLN A 188 -36.43 -5.85 -5.23
C GLN A 188 -37.63 -6.38 -4.45
N GLU A 189 -38.82 -5.84 -4.71
CA GLU A 189 -40.09 -6.27 -4.10
C GLU A 189 -40.16 -6.13 -2.57
N LEU A 190 -39.26 -5.34 -1.95
CA LEU A 190 -39.30 -5.00 -0.54
C LEU A 190 -39.16 -3.48 -0.39
N GLU A 191 -39.96 -2.93 0.52
CA GLU A 191 -39.88 -1.54 0.94
C GLU A 191 -39.29 -1.47 2.36
N LEU A 192 -38.59 -0.39 2.64
CA LEU A 192 -38.10 -0.08 3.97
C LEU A 192 -39.22 0.52 4.81
N GLU A 193 -39.26 0.12 6.08
CA GLU A 193 -40.05 0.83 7.07
C GLU A 193 -39.50 2.26 7.24
N GLU A 194 -40.39 3.22 7.50
CA GLU A 194 -40.00 4.62 7.73
C GLU A 194 -38.92 4.72 8.83
N GLY A 195 -37.99 5.66 8.73
CA GLY A 195 -36.97 5.90 9.77
C GLY A 195 -35.67 5.13 9.59
N ILE A 196 -35.52 4.33 8.52
CA ILE A 196 -34.23 3.73 8.16
C ILE A 196 -33.40 4.74 7.33
N ILE A 197 -32.19 5.03 7.82
CA ILE A 197 -31.21 5.93 7.24
C ILE A 197 -30.05 5.11 6.69
N ILE A 198 -29.83 5.16 5.38
CA ILE A 198 -28.82 4.34 4.69
C ILE A 198 -27.68 5.21 4.19
N GLY A 199 -26.47 4.87 4.63
CA GLY A 199 -25.24 5.34 3.99
C GLY A 199 -24.95 4.51 2.76
N LEU A 200 -25.23 5.06 1.58
CA LEU A 200 -24.87 4.41 0.34
C LEU A 200 -23.36 4.49 0.14
N VAL A 201 -22.73 3.32 0.01
CA VAL A 201 -21.31 3.20 -0.34
C VAL A 201 -21.21 2.73 -1.79
N PRO A 202 -21.34 3.65 -2.75
CA PRO A 202 -21.38 3.25 -4.15
C PRO A 202 -19.97 2.89 -4.63
N PRO A 203 -19.84 1.98 -5.61
CA PRO A 203 -18.57 1.62 -6.23
C PRO A 203 -18.08 2.71 -7.19
N ILE A 204 -17.98 3.96 -6.71
CA ILE A 204 -17.50 5.11 -7.48
C ILE A 204 -15.98 5.19 -7.37
N THR A 205 -15.35 5.27 -8.53
CA THR A 205 -13.96 5.67 -8.70
C THR A 205 -13.92 6.64 -9.88
N PHE A 206 -13.20 7.75 -9.74
CA PHE A 206 -13.07 8.72 -10.82
C PHE A 206 -11.84 8.41 -11.70
N PRO A 207 -11.87 8.69 -13.00
CA PRO A 207 -13.02 9.19 -13.74
C PRO A 207 -14.06 8.10 -14.02
N MET A 208 -15.30 8.53 -14.10
CA MET A 208 -16.48 7.74 -14.44
C MET A 208 -16.81 7.94 -15.92
N ASP A 209 -17.13 6.85 -16.60
CA ASP A 209 -17.82 6.87 -17.89
C ASP A 209 -19.35 6.93 -17.69
N ASP A 210 -20.08 7.05 -18.81
CA ASP A 210 -21.54 7.11 -18.80
C ASP A 210 -22.17 5.85 -18.19
N GLU A 211 -21.58 4.67 -18.41
CA GLU A 211 -22.08 3.43 -17.81
C GLU A 211 -21.94 3.45 -16.28
N ALA A 212 -20.78 3.85 -15.75
CA ALA A 212 -20.59 4.00 -14.31
C ALA A 212 -21.54 5.06 -13.72
N TRP A 213 -21.83 6.13 -14.47
CA TRP A 213 -22.82 7.13 -14.08
C TRP A 213 -24.22 6.51 -13.98
N ASP A 214 -24.69 5.83 -15.02
CA ASP A 214 -26.02 5.21 -15.07
C ASP A 214 -26.19 4.18 -13.94
N GLN A 215 -25.14 3.40 -13.65
CA GLN A 215 -25.14 2.46 -12.52
C GLN A 215 -25.28 3.18 -11.17
N PHE A 216 -24.57 4.29 -10.97
CA PHE A 216 -24.68 5.09 -9.75
C PHE A 216 -26.08 5.71 -9.59
N GLU A 217 -26.61 6.31 -10.67
CA GLU A 217 -27.94 6.92 -10.69
C GLU A 217 -29.02 5.89 -10.36
N ALA A 218 -28.99 4.72 -11.01
CA ALA A 218 -29.92 3.62 -10.75
C ALA A 218 -29.81 3.09 -9.30
N LEU A 219 -28.59 3.01 -8.76
CA LEU A 219 -28.35 2.57 -7.39
C LEU A 219 -28.97 3.55 -6.37
N TRP A 220 -28.75 4.85 -6.55
CA TRP A 220 -29.31 5.87 -5.67
C TRP A 220 -30.83 5.91 -5.75
N MET A 221 -31.39 5.97 -6.97
CA MET A 221 -32.83 6.04 -7.17
C MET A 221 -33.54 4.79 -6.68
N GLY A 222 -32.99 3.60 -6.92
CA GLY A 222 -33.60 2.35 -6.44
C GLY A 222 -33.72 2.29 -4.91
N TRP A 223 -32.73 2.79 -4.16
CA TRP A 223 -32.84 2.86 -2.69
C TRP A 223 -33.82 3.93 -2.24
N ARG A 224 -33.87 5.08 -2.93
CA ARG A 224 -34.82 6.15 -2.65
C ARG A 224 -36.26 5.67 -2.86
N GLU A 225 -36.51 4.98 -3.97
CA GLU A 225 -37.83 4.41 -4.32
C GLU A 225 -38.25 3.32 -3.34
N ALA A 226 -37.28 2.57 -2.78
CA ALA A 226 -37.55 1.60 -1.72
C ALA A 226 -37.88 2.23 -0.36
N GLY A 227 -37.85 3.57 -0.21
CA GLY A 227 -38.25 4.27 1.02
C GLY A 227 -37.09 4.65 1.96
N ALA A 228 -35.84 4.49 1.54
CA ALA A 228 -34.69 4.84 2.38
C ALA A 228 -34.46 6.36 2.47
N ASN A 229 -34.10 6.84 3.66
CA ASN A 229 -33.45 8.15 3.81
C ASN A 229 -31.95 8.00 3.52
N LEU A 230 -31.42 8.68 2.49
CA LEU A 230 -30.07 8.38 1.99
C LEU A 230 -29.02 9.40 2.42
N PHE A 231 -27.84 8.91 2.74
CA PHE A 231 -26.63 9.74 2.81
C PHE A 231 -25.52 9.15 1.94
N LEU A 232 -24.71 10.01 1.33
CA LEU A 232 -23.62 9.59 0.45
C LEU A 232 -22.37 9.29 1.30
N ARG A 233 -21.86 8.05 1.23
CA ARG A 233 -20.63 7.61 1.92
C ARG A 233 -19.63 6.97 0.94
N PRO A 234 -18.95 7.74 0.08
CA PRO A 234 -18.08 7.21 -0.96
C PRO A 234 -16.66 6.98 -0.44
N ASN A 235 -15.98 5.98 -1.02
CA ASN A 235 -14.55 5.73 -0.84
C ASN A 235 -13.67 6.43 -1.91
N ALA A 236 -14.28 7.09 -2.89
CA ALA A 236 -13.60 7.66 -4.07
C ALA A 236 -12.47 8.65 -3.72
N THR A 237 -12.55 9.31 -2.57
CA THR A 237 -11.54 10.26 -2.10
C THR A 237 -10.31 9.60 -1.48
N LEU A 238 -10.12 8.28 -1.59
CA LEU A 238 -8.88 7.62 -1.15
C LEU A 238 -7.80 7.59 -2.23
N VAL A 239 -8.12 7.83 -3.50
CA VAL A 239 -7.15 7.70 -4.58
C VAL A 239 -6.37 9.01 -4.75
N GLY A 240 -5.15 8.92 -5.27
CA GLY A 240 -4.38 10.09 -5.72
C GLY A 240 -2.98 10.23 -5.16
N HIS A 241 -2.60 9.53 -4.08
CA HIS A 241 -1.28 9.66 -3.45
C HIS A 241 -0.84 11.13 -3.26
N THR A 242 0.17 11.62 -3.98
CA THR A 242 0.61 13.03 -4.04
C THR A 242 0.27 13.69 -5.38
N MET A 243 -0.34 12.94 -6.31
CA MET A 243 -0.63 13.34 -7.68
C MET A 243 -1.83 14.28 -7.81
N PRO A 244 -1.91 15.04 -8.91
CA PRO A 244 -3.07 15.85 -9.27
C PRO A 244 -4.24 14.99 -9.78
N TYR A 245 -4.76 14.10 -8.93
CA TYR A 245 -5.93 13.26 -9.20
C TYR A 245 -7.21 14.10 -9.13
N ASN A 246 -7.51 14.80 -10.23
CA ASN A 246 -8.56 15.82 -10.31
C ASN A 246 -9.79 15.32 -11.05
N TYR A 247 -10.97 15.63 -10.51
CA TYR A 247 -12.27 15.15 -10.98
C TYR A 247 -13.41 16.10 -10.58
N MET A 248 -13.12 17.41 -10.60
CA MET A 248 -13.97 18.46 -10.02
C MET A 248 -15.40 18.43 -10.55
N GLU A 249 -15.55 18.36 -11.87
CA GLU A 249 -16.86 18.36 -12.54
C GLU A 249 -17.66 17.10 -12.19
N GLN A 250 -17.01 15.95 -12.14
CA GLN A 250 -17.68 14.67 -11.88
C GLN A 250 -18.16 14.57 -10.43
N ILE A 251 -17.36 14.99 -9.45
CA ILE A 251 -17.82 15.01 -8.06
C ILE A 251 -18.89 16.07 -7.84
N GLY A 252 -18.81 17.22 -8.54
CA GLY A 252 -19.87 18.22 -8.55
C GLY A 252 -21.19 17.65 -9.07
N ARG A 253 -21.16 16.96 -10.21
CA ARG A 253 -22.33 16.26 -10.80
C ARG A 253 -22.94 15.25 -9.83
N VAL A 254 -22.12 14.40 -9.20
CA VAL A 254 -22.56 13.43 -8.19
C VAL A 254 -23.25 14.13 -7.02
N MET A 255 -22.62 15.18 -6.47
CA MET A 255 -23.15 15.88 -5.29
C MET A 255 -24.46 16.61 -5.58
N HIS A 256 -24.56 17.31 -6.71
CA HIS A 256 -25.82 17.96 -7.13
C HIS A 256 -26.92 16.93 -7.32
N PHE A 257 -26.64 15.84 -8.03
CA PHE A 257 -27.61 14.77 -8.24
C PHE A 257 -28.15 14.20 -6.92
N VAL A 258 -27.29 13.86 -5.96
CA VAL A 258 -27.78 13.28 -4.70
C VAL A 258 -28.57 14.30 -3.87
N PHE A 259 -28.16 15.57 -3.87
CA PHE A 259 -28.86 16.63 -3.13
C PHE A 259 -30.24 16.91 -3.72
N ASP A 260 -30.38 16.90 -5.04
CA ASP A 260 -31.67 17.04 -5.73
C ASP A 260 -32.56 15.79 -5.55
N ASN A 261 -31.96 14.65 -5.17
CA ASN A 261 -32.63 13.37 -5.02
C ASN A 261 -32.67 12.84 -3.59
N GLY A 262 -32.84 13.74 -2.61
CA GLY A 262 -33.24 13.37 -1.24
C GLY A 262 -32.10 12.97 -0.29
N CYS A 263 -30.87 13.37 -0.60
CA CYS A 263 -29.73 13.18 0.30
C CYS A 263 -29.89 14.00 1.59
N VAL A 264 -29.81 13.33 2.74
CA VAL A 264 -29.95 13.94 4.07
C VAL A 264 -28.62 14.18 4.78
N ALA A 265 -27.53 13.54 4.34
CA ALA A 265 -26.20 13.69 4.91
C ALA A 265 -25.08 13.26 3.95
N THR A 266 -23.83 13.56 4.29
CA THR A 266 -22.66 13.06 3.59
C THR A 266 -21.55 12.66 4.56
N ASP A 267 -20.78 11.64 4.16
CA ASP A 267 -19.68 11.10 4.94
C ASP A 267 -18.58 10.54 4.02
N PHE A 268 -17.70 11.41 3.54
CA PHE A 268 -16.58 11.01 2.68
C PHE A 268 -15.50 10.29 3.48
N ASP A 269 -15.05 9.13 2.99
CA ASP A 269 -14.19 8.24 3.77
C ASP A 269 -12.80 8.81 4.09
N SER A 270 -12.34 9.77 3.29
CA SER A 270 -11.09 10.48 3.52
C SER A 270 -11.12 11.89 2.93
N LEU A 271 -10.35 12.77 3.56
CA LEU A 271 -9.80 13.99 3.00
C LEU A 271 -8.29 13.74 2.83
N PRO A 272 -7.83 13.38 1.62
CA PRO A 272 -6.41 13.13 1.35
C PRO A 272 -5.54 14.27 1.83
N GLY A 273 -5.95 15.52 1.60
CA GLY A 273 -5.23 16.70 2.05
C GLY A 273 -4.01 17.03 1.18
N GLN A 274 -4.02 16.60 -0.09
CA GLN A 274 -3.02 17.02 -1.09
C GLN A 274 -3.40 18.40 -1.64
N TRP A 275 -3.28 19.44 -0.83
CA TRP A 275 -3.87 20.76 -1.10
C TRP A 275 -3.30 21.45 -2.32
N ALA A 276 -2.00 21.27 -2.60
CA ALA A 276 -1.35 21.86 -3.76
C ALA A 276 -1.71 21.14 -5.08
N THR A 277 -2.00 19.83 -5.05
CA THR A 277 -2.27 19.03 -6.27
C THR A 277 -3.73 18.66 -6.48
N MET A 278 -4.54 18.66 -5.43
CA MET A 278 -5.99 18.36 -5.45
C MET A 278 -6.84 19.48 -4.82
N GLY A 279 -6.27 20.69 -4.67
CA GLY A 279 -6.92 21.86 -4.09
C GLY A 279 -8.33 22.16 -4.63
N PRO A 280 -8.54 22.29 -5.96
CA PRO A 280 -9.88 22.56 -6.51
C PRO A 280 -10.87 21.41 -6.28
N THR A 281 -10.43 20.15 -6.34
CA THR A 281 -11.27 18.98 -5.99
C THR A 281 -11.74 19.05 -4.54
N MET A 282 -10.83 19.23 -3.59
CA MET A 282 -11.16 19.28 -2.16
C MET A 282 -11.99 20.52 -1.80
N TYR A 283 -11.70 21.65 -2.44
CA TYR A 283 -12.50 22.86 -2.30
C TYR A 283 -13.92 22.63 -2.81
N THR A 284 -14.10 22.04 -3.98
CA THR A 284 -15.41 21.72 -4.58
C THR A 284 -16.23 20.81 -3.67
N VAL A 285 -15.64 19.70 -3.21
CA VAL A 285 -16.27 18.78 -2.25
C VAL A 285 -16.77 19.55 -1.03
N CYS A 286 -15.91 20.36 -0.39
CA CYS A 286 -16.31 21.08 0.81
C CYS A 286 -17.33 22.19 0.54
N ARG A 287 -17.17 22.94 -0.55
CA ARG A 287 -17.93 24.14 -0.85
C ARG A 287 -19.37 23.84 -1.21
N ILE A 288 -19.62 22.79 -2.01
CA ILE A 288 -20.96 22.36 -2.42
C ILE A 288 -21.86 22.07 -1.20
N HIS A 289 -21.33 21.54 -0.10
CA HIS A 289 -22.10 21.32 1.14
C HIS A 289 -22.67 22.60 1.78
N THR A 290 -22.10 23.77 1.44
CA THR A 290 -22.55 25.08 1.98
C THR A 290 -23.22 25.95 0.94
N ARG A 291 -22.99 25.67 -0.35
CA ARG A 291 -23.53 26.40 -1.49
C ARG A 291 -23.98 25.45 -2.60
N PRO A 292 -24.94 24.56 -2.33
CA PRO A 292 -25.45 23.64 -3.35
C PRO A 292 -26.27 24.35 -4.43
N ASP A 293 -26.58 25.64 -4.24
CA ASP A 293 -27.19 26.54 -5.22
C ASP A 293 -26.22 26.97 -6.34
N LEU A 294 -24.91 26.84 -6.12
CA LEU A 294 -23.90 27.16 -7.13
C LEU A 294 -23.64 25.96 -8.02
N THR A 295 -23.44 26.20 -9.32
CA THR A 295 -22.92 25.18 -10.24
C THR A 295 -21.45 24.89 -9.93
N THR A 296 -20.95 23.70 -10.30
CA THR A 296 -19.52 23.35 -10.17
C THR A 296 -18.62 24.43 -10.75
N GLU A 297 -18.90 24.88 -11.98
CA GLU A 297 -18.15 25.95 -12.66
C GLU A 297 -18.04 27.23 -11.81
N LYS A 298 -19.11 27.66 -11.14
CA LYS A 298 -19.08 28.86 -10.29
C LYS A 298 -18.24 28.67 -9.03
N ILE A 299 -18.18 27.44 -8.52
CA ILE A 299 -17.34 27.09 -7.37
C ILE A 299 -15.88 27.07 -7.79
N LEU A 300 -15.58 26.58 -8.99
CA LEU A 300 -14.25 26.63 -9.58
C LEU A 300 -13.82 28.06 -9.89
N ASP A 301 -14.69 28.89 -10.48
CA ASP A 301 -14.47 30.33 -10.63
C ASP A 301 -14.10 30.98 -9.28
N GLU A 302 -14.84 30.66 -8.21
CA GLU A 302 -14.56 31.16 -6.86
C GLU A 302 -13.15 30.75 -6.39
N TYR A 303 -12.77 29.48 -6.60
CA TYR A 303 -11.44 28.96 -6.26
C TYR A 303 -10.32 29.65 -7.07
N TYR A 304 -10.43 29.67 -8.39
CA TYR A 304 -9.41 30.19 -9.29
C TYR A 304 -9.24 31.71 -9.19
N SER A 305 -10.31 32.44 -8.84
CA SER A 305 -10.22 33.87 -8.53
C SER A 305 -9.23 34.19 -7.39
N GLY A 306 -8.93 33.20 -6.54
CA GLY A 306 -7.88 33.27 -5.53
C GLY A 306 -6.49 33.50 -6.12
N PHE A 307 -6.22 33.15 -7.36
CA PHE A 307 -4.90 33.34 -7.99
C PHE A 307 -4.78 34.69 -8.72
N GLY A 308 -5.85 35.49 -8.74
CA GLY A 308 -5.83 36.84 -9.28
C GLY A 308 -5.44 36.84 -10.76
N PRO A 309 -4.38 37.58 -11.16
CA PRO A 309 -3.92 37.62 -12.54
C PRO A 309 -3.54 36.27 -13.15
N ALA A 310 -3.19 35.26 -12.34
CA ALA A 310 -2.80 33.92 -12.79
C ALA A 310 -3.95 32.90 -12.77
N SER A 311 -5.20 33.36 -12.61
CA SER A 311 -6.39 32.50 -12.52
C SER A 311 -6.54 31.57 -13.72
N ASP A 312 -6.30 32.08 -14.93
CA ASP A 312 -6.51 31.32 -16.17
C ASP A 312 -5.43 30.25 -16.34
N GLU A 313 -4.16 30.56 -16.07
CA GLU A 313 -3.06 29.61 -16.13
C GLU A 313 -3.18 28.51 -15.06
N ILE A 314 -3.62 28.86 -13.84
CA ILE A 314 -3.83 27.86 -12.80
C ILE A 314 -5.02 26.95 -13.13
N ARG A 315 -6.07 27.48 -13.75
CA ARG A 315 -7.14 26.63 -14.28
C ARG A 315 -6.61 25.70 -15.37
N GLU A 316 -5.87 26.23 -16.35
CA GLU A 316 -5.23 25.45 -17.43
C GLU A 316 -4.38 24.30 -16.87
N TYR A 317 -3.62 24.55 -15.80
CA TYR A 317 -2.80 23.53 -15.13
C TYR A 317 -3.64 22.37 -14.58
N PHE A 318 -4.74 22.65 -13.88
CA PHE A 318 -5.57 21.59 -13.30
C PHE A 318 -6.43 20.86 -14.35
N ASP A 319 -6.94 21.59 -15.35
CA ASP A 319 -7.69 21.02 -16.48
C ASP A 319 -6.81 20.06 -17.28
N PHE A 320 -5.53 20.39 -17.49
CA PHE A 320 -4.57 19.51 -18.13
C PHE A 320 -4.44 18.16 -17.39
N TRP A 321 -4.28 18.19 -16.07
CA TRP A 321 -4.14 16.95 -15.29
C TRP A 321 -5.43 16.13 -15.22
N GLU A 322 -6.60 16.78 -15.14
CA GLU A 322 -7.89 16.09 -15.23
C GLU A 322 -8.09 15.43 -16.61
N GLN A 323 -7.76 16.15 -17.70
CA GLN A 323 -7.79 15.58 -19.04
C GLN A 323 -6.84 14.38 -19.17
N ARG A 324 -5.61 14.49 -18.67
CA ARG A 324 -4.64 13.39 -18.68
C ARG A 324 -5.16 12.15 -17.96
N LEU A 325 -5.73 12.33 -16.77
CA LEU A 325 -6.35 11.25 -16.01
C LEU A 325 -7.47 10.58 -16.82
N ASN A 326 -8.36 11.37 -17.42
CA ASN A 326 -9.47 10.89 -18.25
C ASN A 326 -8.98 10.09 -19.46
N GLU A 327 -8.03 10.64 -20.23
CA GLU A 327 -7.47 9.98 -21.40
C GLU A 327 -6.84 8.63 -21.08
N VAL A 328 -6.07 8.55 -19.99
CA VAL A 328 -5.39 7.32 -19.61
C VAL A 328 -6.38 6.28 -19.10
N ILE A 329 -7.28 6.65 -18.19
CA ILE A 329 -8.16 5.67 -17.52
C ILE A 329 -9.36 5.28 -18.39
N LEU A 330 -9.97 6.23 -19.10
CA LEU A 330 -11.13 5.95 -19.96
C LEU A 330 -10.71 5.42 -21.34
N GLY A 331 -9.47 5.71 -21.78
CA GLY A 331 -8.93 5.21 -23.04
C GLY A 331 -8.57 3.72 -23.02
N ASP A 332 -8.40 3.12 -21.84
CA ASP A 332 -8.08 1.70 -21.66
C ASP A 332 -8.69 1.15 -20.36
N PRO A 333 -9.78 0.36 -20.42
CA PRO A 333 -10.42 -0.21 -19.23
C PRO A 333 -9.49 -1.00 -18.31
N GLU A 334 -8.43 -1.62 -18.86
CA GLU A 334 -7.44 -2.34 -18.07
C GLU A 334 -6.69 -1.43 -17.09
N LYS A 335 -6.61 -0.13 -17.38
CA LYS A 335 -5.93 0.85 -16.52
C LYS A 335 -6.76 1.28 -15.31
N ARG A 336 -8.04 0.90 -15.21
CA ARG A 336 -8.82 1.13 -13.97
C ARG A 336 -8.17 0.48 -12.74
N LYS A 337 -7.42 -0.62 -12.91
CA LYS A 337 -6.66 -1.27 -11.81
C LYS A 337 -5.57 -0.39 -11.21
N LEU A 338 -5.09 0.62 -11.95
CA LEU A 338 -4.11 1.59 -11.43
C LEU A 338 -4.69 2.44 -10.30
N LEU A 339 -6.01 2.60 -10.25
CA LEU A 339 -6.72 3.43 -9.28
C LEU A 339 -6.94 2.74 -7.92
N TRP A 340 -6.25 1.63 -7.67
CA TRP A 340 -6.26 1.01 -6.35
C TRP A 340 -5.39 1.83 -5.38
N TRP A 341 -6.02 2.53 -4.45
CA TRP A 341 -5.37 3.50 -3.57
C TRP A 341 -4.14 2.95 -2.83
N GLN A 342 -4.16 1.68 -2.42
CA GLN A 342 -3.03 1.10 -1.66
C GLN A 342 -1.78 0.86 -2.51
N SER A 343 -1.94 0.66 -3.83
CA SER A 343 -0.82 0.42 -4.75
C SER A 343 -0.56 1.61 -5.68
N PHE A 344 -1.37 2.67 -5.60
CA PHE A 344 -1.34 3.81 -6.53
C PHE A 344 0.06 4.42 -6.67
N GLY A 345 0.76 4.65 -5.55
CA GLY A 345 2.11 5.23 -5.56
C GLY A 345 3.15 4.43 -6.35
N ALA A 346 2.96 3.12 -6.53
CA ALA A 346 3.87 2.29 -7.32
C ALA A 346 3.63 2.37 -8.83
N VAL A 347 2.47 2.85 -9.25
CA VAL A 347 2.05 2.81 -10.67
C VAL A 347 1.63 4.17 -11.20
N GLU A 348 1.72 5.23 -10.39
CA GLU A 348 1.31 6.58 -10.74
C GLU A 348 2.04 7.14 -11.96
N TYR A 349 3.31 6.77 -12.18
CA TYR A 349 4.07 7.19 -13.36
C TYR A 349 3.43 6.78 -14.70
N GLN A 350 2.59 5.74 -14.70
CA GLN A 350 1.88 5.30 -15.90
C GLN A 350 0.75 6.27 -16.31
N ILE A 351 0.30 7.10 -15.36
CA ILE A 351 -0.67 8.17 -15.58
C ILE A 351 0.08 9.51 -15.71
N TYR A 352 1.02 9.80 -14.80
CA TYR A 352 1.74 11.07 -14.69
C TYR A 352 3.21 10.88 -15.09
N GLY A 353 3.54 11.08 -16.37
CA GLY A 353 4.89 10.87 -16.89
C GLY A 353 5.76 12.13 -16.96
N PRO A 354 7.09 12.01 -17.14
CA PRO A 354 8.02 13.15 -17.20
C PRO A 354 7.63 14.22 -18.23
N GLU A 355 7.19 13.79 -19.42
CA GLU A 355 6.73 14.70 -20.48
C GLU A 355 5.56 15.59 -20.01
N GLN A 356 4.61 15.03 -19.27
CA GLN A 356 3.49 15.79 -18.72
C GLN A 356 3.94 16.79 -17.64
N PHE A 357 4.99 16.46 -16.87
CA PHE A 357 5.58 17.42 -15.93
C PHE A 357 6.30 18.58 -16.64
N GLU A 358 6.96 18.34 -17.78
CA GLU A 358 7.56 19.41 -18.61
C GLU A 358 6.48 20.34 -19.17
N GLN A 359 5.40 19.79 -19.72
CA GLN A 359 4.28 20.58 -20.26
C GLN A 359 3.63 21.46 -19.17
N THR A 360 3.47 20.92 -17.97
CA THR A 360 2.84 21.66 -16.87
C THR A 360 3.79 22.64 -16.19
N ASP A 361 5.11 22.42 -16.27
CA ASP A 361 6.11 23.41 -15.87
C ASP A 361 5.97 24.69 -16.69
N GLU A 362 5.81 24.58 -18.01
CA GLU A 362 5.59 25.73 -18.89
C GLU A 362 4.31 26.52 -18.53
N ILE A 363 3.24 25.84 -18.10
CA ILE A 363 2.01 26.49 -17.64
C ILE A 363 2.28 27.27 -16.34
N LEU A 364 2.93 26.64 -15.36
CA LEU A 364 3.23 27.27 -14.08
C LEU A 364 4.22 28.44 -14.21
N GLN A 365 5.19 28.37 -15.13
CA GLN A 365 6.10 29.51 -15.40
C GLN A 365 5.34 30.74 -15.90
N ARG A 366 4.29 30.55 -16.73
CA ARG A 366 3.40 31.65 -17.14
C ARG A 366 2.59 32.18 -15.96
N ALA A 367 2.05 31.28 -15.13
CA ALA A 367 1.31 31.66 -13.93
C ALA A 367 2.15 32.51 -12.97
N GLU A 368 3.41 32.13 -12.74
CA GLU A 368 4.37 32.87 -11.91
C GLU A 368 4.64 34.27 -12.48
N ALA A 369 4.91 34.34 -13.79
CA ALA A 369 5.13 35.61 -14.47
C ALA A 369 3.90 36.54 -14.41
N GLY A 370 2.69 35.97 -14.52
CA GLY A 370 1.43 36.72 -14.44
C GLY A 370 1.10 37.17 -13.02
N ALA A 371 1.29 36.31 -12.02
CA ALA A 371 1.01 36.61 -10.61
C ALA A 371 1.98 37.64 -10.02
N GLY A 372 3.25 37.62 -10.44
CA GLY A 372 4.30 38.47 -9.90
C GLY A 372 4.53 38.23 -8.39
N ASN A 373 4.89 39.28 -7.66
CA ASN A 373 5.17 39.18 -6.22
C ASN A 373 3.91 39.41 -5.36
N GLY A 374 3.95 38.90 -4.12
CA GLY A 374 2.91 39.09 -3.11
C GLY A 374 1.91 37.94 -3.09
N VAL A 375 0.72 38.16 -2.52
CA VAL A 375 -0.22 37.08 -2.17
C VAL A 375 -0.63 36.17 -3.34
N PHE A 376 -0.66 36.68 -4.58
CA PHE A 376 -0.95 35.86 -5.74
C PHE A 376 0.25 35.00 -6.15
N GLY A 377 1.47 35.57 -6.12
CA GLY A 377 2.71 34.83 -6.28
C GLY A 377 2.84 33.71 -5.25
N ASP A 378 2.63 34.04 -3.95
CA ASP A 378 2.69 33.06 -2.86
C ASP A 378 1.71 31.87 -3.07
N ARG A 379 0.56 32.12 -3.72
CA ARG A 379 -0.42 31.08 -4.06
C ARG A 379 0.03 30.23 -5.24
N VAL A 380 0.66 30.82 -6.25
CA VAL A 380 1.24 30.05 -7.37
C VAL A 380 2.43 29.23 -6.88
N ASP A 381 3.29 29.79 -6.04
CA ASP A 381 4.41 29.08 -5.38
C ASP A 381 3.91 27.87 -4.57
N PHE A 382 2.76 27.99 -3.92
CA PHE A 382 2.12 26.86 -3.24
C PHE A 382 1.75 25.70 -4.19
N ILE A 383 1.27 26.00 -5.40
CA ILE A 383 1.03 24.98 -6.44
C ILE A 383 2.35 24.40 -6.95
N ARG A 384 3.38 25.24 -7.11
CA ARG A 384 4.73 24.81 -7.49
C ARG A 384 5.32 23.79 -6.51
N LEU A 385 5.10 23.96 -5.21
CA LEU A 385 5.50 22.96 -4.20
C LEU A 385 4.83 21.60 -4.44
N GLY A 386 3.53 21.60 -4.72
CA GLY A 386 2.80 20.37 -5.07
C GLY A 386 3.34 19.71 -6.34
N TRP A 387 3.61 20.49 -7.38
CA TRP A 387 4.20 20.01 -8.63
C TRP A 387 5.57 19.35 -8.39
N ALA A 388 6.46 20.01 -7.64
CA ALA A 388 7.80 19.50 -7.33
C ALA A 388 7.72 18.20 -6.52
N HIS A 389 6.83 18.16 -5.52
CA HIS A 389 6.61 16.97 -4.70
C HIS A 389 6.09 15.79 -5.53
N ALA A 390 5.08 16.03 -6.36
CA ALA A 390 4.50 15.00 -7.22
C ALA A 390 5.55 14.48 -8.21
N LYS A 391 6.35 15.36 -8.81
CA LYS A 391 7.43 14.98 -9.72
C LYS A 391 8.46 14.06 -9.05
N LEU A 392 8.91 14.39 -7.83
CA LEU A 392 9.83 13.53 -7.06
C LEU A 392 9.21 12.15 -6.78
N CYS A 393 7.94 12.08 -6.38
CA CYS A 393 7.25 10.80 -6.15
C CYS A 393 7.16 9.96 -7.44
N VAL A 394 6.89 10.57 -8.60
CA VAL A 394 6.88 9.88 -9.90
C VAL A 394 8.25 9.35 -10.27
N GLU A 395 9.31 10.14 -10.08
CA GLU A 395 10.68 9.70 -10.36
C GLU A 395 11.08 8.50 -9.49
N ILE A 396 10.70 8.52 -8.20
CA ILE A 396 10.88 7.38 -7.29
C ILE A 396 10.07 6.18 -7.77
N SER A 397 8.79 6.38 -8.13
CA SER A 397 7.91 5.33 -8.63
C SER A 397 8.48 4.65 -9.88
N MET A 398 9.03 5.42 -10.83
CA MET A 398 9.71 4.91 -12.02
C MET A 398 10.98 4.13 -11.67
N ALA A 399 11.81 4.67 -10.76
CA ALA A 399 13.06 4.04 -10.35
C ALA A 399 12.82 2.69 -9.62
N LEU A 400 11.82 2.63 -8.73
CA LEU A 400 11.49 1.42 -7.97
C LEU A 400 10.84 0.32 -8.81
N THR A 401 10.14 0.67 -9.89
CA THR A 401 9.47 -0.31 -10.76
C THR A 401 10.32 -0.80 -11.93
N GLY A 402 11.56 -0.30 -12.07
CA GLY A 402 12.42 -0.66 -13.20
C GLY A 402 11.87 -0.20 -14.55
N ALA A 403 11.01 0.83 -14.54
CA ALA A 403 10.42 1.42 -15.74
C ALA A 403 11.51 1.99 -16.67
N ASN A 404 12.62 2.46 -16.09
CA ASN A 404 13.85 2.77 -16.80
C ASN A 404 14.94 1.75 -16.42
N PRO A 405 15.25 0.76 -17.27
CA PRO A 405 16.31 -0.23 -16.99
C PRO A 405 17.71 0.36 -16.92
N ASP A 406 17.93 1.54 -17.50
CA ASP A 406 19.26 2.16 -17.56
C ASP A 406 19.53 3.06 -16.34
N ALA A 407 18.52 3.29 -15.50
CA ALA A 407 18.66 4.10 -14.31
C ALA A 407 19.49 3.36 -13.25
N SER A 408 20.42 4.07 -12.62
CA SER A 408 21.15 3.53 -11.48
C SER A 408 20.16 3.11 -10.39
N PRO A 409 20.32 1.93 -9.76
CA PRO A 409 19.49 1.51 -8.64
C PRO A 409 19.66 2.42 -7.41
N LEU A 410 20.78 3.17 -7.33
CA LEU A 410 20.98 4.20 -6.31
C LEU A 410 20.10 5.43 -6.54
N LEU A 411 19.61 5.67 -7.76
CA LEU A 411 18.76 6.82 -8.08
C LEU A 411 17.52 6.86 -7.18
N ALA A 412 16.92 5.70 -6.90
CA ALA A 412 15.77 5.64 -5.99
C ALA A 412 16.15 6.11 -4.58
N LEU A 413 17.33 5.73 -4.09
CA LEU A 413 17.82 6.12 -2.76
C LEU A 413 18.13 7.62 -2.70
N ASP A 414 18.75 8.18 -3.74
CA ASP A 414 19.03 9.61 -3.84
C ASP A 414 17.73 10.41 -3.85
N ARG A 415 16.76 10.01 -4.69
CA ARG A 415 15.45 10.67 -4.77
C ARG A 415 14.65 10.53 -3.48
N LEU A 416 14.79 9.43 -2.74
CA LEU A 416 14.17 9.28 -1.41
C LEU A 416 14.78 10.24 -0.38
N GLU A 417 16.09 10.48 -0.43
CA GLU A 417 16.74 11.46 0.46
C GLU A 417 16.33 12.89 0.08
N GLU A 418 16.27 13.22 -1.21
CA GLU A 418 15.75 14.50 -1.70
C GLU A 418 14.29 14.71 -1.28
N LEU A 419 13.44 13.69 -1.45
CA LEU A 419 12.03 13.73 -1.02
C LEU A 419 11.92 13.97 0.48
N LYS A 420 12.75 13.29 1.28
CA LYS A 420 12.80 13.50 2.73
C LYS A 420 13.16 14.93 3.07
N GLN A 421 14.20 15.48 2.44
CA GLN A 421 14.64 16.83 2.75
C GLN A 421 13.62 17.87 2.29
N PHE A 422 13.08 17.73 1.08
CA PHE A 422 11.98 18.55 0.56
C PHE A 422 10.80 18.59 1.53
N ARG A 423 10.40 17.43 2.06
CA ARG A 423 9.28 17.34 3.02
C ARG A 423 9.59 18.04 4.34
N ILE A 424 10.80 17.91 4.87
CA ILE A 424 11.21 18.59 6.11
C ILE A 424 11.23 20.10 5.91
N GLU A 425 11.74 20.58 4.78
CA GLU A 425 11.85 22.01 4.48
C GLU A 425 10.49 22.70 4.29
N HIS A 426 9.47 21.96 3.88
CA HIS A 426 8.16 22.51 3.51
C HIS A 426 6.99 22.01 4.36
N GLU A 427 7.23 21.29 5.46
CA GLU A 427 6.17 20.64 6.24
C GLU A 427 5.16 21.61 6.87
N ASP A 428 5.53 22.88 7.08
CA ASP A 428 4.68 23.92 7.67
C ASP A 428 3.76 24.63 6.66
N THR A 429 3.93 24.37 5.37
CA THR A 429 3.23 25.08 4.29
C THR A 429 1.82 24.54 4.00
N MET A 430 1.45 23.38 4.55
CA MET A 430 0.19 22.67 4.26
C MET A 430 0.05 22.16 2.82
N PHE A 431 1.10 22.13 2.01
CA PHE A 431 1.00 21.75 0.60
C PHE A 431 0.48 20.32 0.38
N SER A 432 0.83 19.40 1.27
CA SER A 432 0.52 17.97 1.20
C SER A 432 0.24 17.38 2.58
N ASN A 433 -0.59 16.34 2.64
CA ASN A 433 -0.74 15.49 3.81
C ASN A 433 0.37 14.43 3.81
N LEU A 434 1.49 14.75 4.45
CA LEU A 434 2.67 13.88 4.48
C LEU A 434 2.42 12.58 5.25
N LYS A 435 1.48 12.57 6.21
CA LYS A 435 1.07 11.34 6.89
C LYS A 435 0.36 10.39 5.93
N TYR A 436 -0.57 10.91 5.13
CA TYR A 436 -1.27 10.11 4.13
C TYR A 436 -0.31 9.66 3.02
N ALA A 437 0.56 10.53 2.52
CA ALA A 437 1.57 10.15 1.53
C ALA A 437 2.44 8.99 2.01
N SER A 438 3.03 9.11 3.21
CA SER A 438 3.86 8.04 3.79
C SER A 438 3.13 6.71 4.02
N LEU A 439 1.81 6.73 4.25
CA LEU A 439 0.98 5.53 4.34
C LEU A 439 0.85 4.81 3.00
N ILE A 440 0.67 5.57 1.91
CA ILE A 440 0.54 5.00 0.56
C ILE A 440 1.89 4.43 0.14
N GLU A 441 2.97 5.16 0.40
CA GLU A 441 4.34 4.73 0.12
C GLU A 441 4.65 3.43 0.86
N SER A 442 4.32 3.30 2.15
CA SER A 442 4.54 2.06 2.91
C SER A 442 3.71 0.86 2.41
N ARG A 443 2.65 1.10 1.64
CA ARG A 443 1.79 0.04 1.07
C ARG A 443 2.14 -0.31 -0.37
N SER A 444 2.75 0.63 -1.10
CA SER A 444 2.95 0.52 -2.55
C SER A 444 4.41 0.35 -2.91
N TRP A 445 5.34 0.99 -2.20
CA TRP A 445 6.76 0.96 -2.51
C TRP A 445 7.46 -0.18 -1.79
N LYS A 446 8.23 -0.97 -2.56
CA LYS A 446 9.21 -1.91 -2.03
C LYS A 446 10.58 -1.27 -2.15
N LEU A 447 11.08 -0.70 -1.06
CA LEU A 447 12.36 -0.02 -1.08
C LEU A 447 13.50 -1.04 -1.14
N PRO A 448 14.53 -0.83 -1.97
CA PRO A 448 15.74 -1.63 -1.88
C PRO A 448 16.45 -1.34 -0.56
N ASP A 449 17.13 -2.34 -0.02
CA ASP A 449 18.05 -2.11 1.09
C ASP A 449 19.16 -1.16 0.65
N ARG A 450 19.54 -0.23 1.55
CA ARG A 450 20.73 0.59 1.31
C ARG A 450 21.94 -0.34 1.24
N PRO A 451 22.72 -0.31 0.14
CA PRO A 451 23.89 -1.17 0.04
C PRO A 451 24.88 -0.88 1.16
N ILE A 452 25.54 -1.93 1.67
CA ILE A 452 26.61 -1.77 2.64
C ILE A 452 27.83 -1.25 1.90
N GLN A 453 28.17 0.03 2.12
CA GLN A 453 29.30 0.72 1.50
C GLN A 453 30.54 0.78 2.41
N GLN A 454 30.63 -0.10 3.41
CA GLN A 454 31.83 -0.16 4.24
C GLN A 454 33.02 -0.61 3.39
N ARG A 455 34.15 0.08 3.49
CA ARG A 455 35.38 -0.35 2.82
C ARG A 455 35.80 -1.72 3.30
N VAL A 456 36.18 -2.57 2.35
CA VAL A 456 36.65 -3.91 2.63
C VAL A 456 38.05 -4.14 2.10
N ARG A 457 38.76 -5.06 2.74
CA ARG A 457 40.06 -5.56 2.33
C ARG A 457 40.03 -7.08 2.17
N PRO A 458 40.84 -7.65 1.27
CA PRO A 458 41.05 -9.10 1.18
C PRO A 458 41.54 -9.72 2.50
N VAL A 459 41.17 -10.97 2.77
CA VAL A 459 41.74 -11.75 3.88
C VAL A 459 43.00 -12.53 3.50
N SER A 460 43.25 -12.72 2.19
CA SER A 460 44.40 -13.43 1.62
C SER A 460 44.98 -12.62 0.46
N GLU A 461 46.28 -12.76 0.20
CA GLU A 461 46.93 -12.23 -1.00
C GLU A 461 46.88 -13.22 -2.18
N GLU A 462 46.85 -14.52 -1.87
CA GLU A 462 46.79 -15.59 -2.86
C GLU A 462 45.43 -16.28 -2.78
N VAL A 463 44.87 -16.57 -3.95
CA VAL A 463 43.56 -17.21 -4.09
C VAL A 463 43.68 -18.44 -4.97
N VAL A 464 43.04 -19.54 -4.56
CA VAL A 464 42.94 -20.77 -5.34
C VAL A 464 41.89 -20.59 -6.45
N GLU A 465 42.21 -21.12 -7.63
CA GLU A 465 41.28 -21.15 -8.77
C GLU A 465 40.00 -21.92 -8.38
N LEU A 466 38.83 -21.35 -8.66
CA LEU A 466 37.56 -21.99 -8.36
C LEU A 466 37.38 -23.25 -9.22
N GLU A 467 37.04 -24.36 -8.58
CA GLU A 467 36.67 -25.57 -9.29
C GLU A 467 35.24 -25.44 -9.84
N GLY A 468 35.09 -25.41 -11.16
CA GLY A 468 33.79 -25.26 -11.82
C GLY A 468 33.28 -23.81 -11.83
N MET A 469 31.95 -23.64 -11.88
CA MET A 469 31.27 -22.33 -11.79
C MET A 469 30.26 -22.37 -10.65
N PRO A 470 30.70 -22.14 -9.39
CA PRO A 470 29.79 -22.18 -8.26
C PRO A 470 28.74 -21.08 -8.39
N GLN A 471 27.47 -21.44 -8.30
CA GLN A 471 26.35 -20.50 -8.44
C GLN A 471 25.73 -20.19 -7.09
N ILE A 472 25.34 -18.93 -6.92
CA ILE A 472 24.54 -18.42 -5.81
C ILE A 472 23.14 -18.11 -6.37
N PRO A 473 22.11 -18.90 -6.04
CA PRO A 473 20.75 -18.70 -6.52
C PRO A 473 20.02 -17.66 -5.65
N ILE A 474 20.19 -16.39 -5.96
CA ILE A 474 19.58 -15.29 -5.19
C ILE A 474 18.12 -15.04 -5.59
N ARG A 475 17.34 -14.56 -4.62
CA ARG A 475 15.96 -14.11 -4.81
C ARG A 475 15.77 -12.71 -4.25
N GLY A 476 15.13 -11.84 -5.02
CA GLY A 476 14.90 -10.44 -4.62
C GLY A 476 16.07 -9.53 -4.97
N GLY A 477 16.36 -8.57 -4.09
CA GLY A 477 17.48 -7.64 -4.24
C GLY A 477 18.74 -8.20 -3.59
N SER A 478 19.87 -8.16 -4.27
CA SER A 478 21.16 -8.61 -3.71
C SER A 478 22.31 -7.79 -4.26
N ASN A 479 23.32 -7.61 -3.41
CA ASN A 479 24.52 -6.83 -3.75
C ASN A 479 25.75 -7.72 -3.64
N PHE A 480 26.68 -7.60 -4.59
CA PHE A 480 27.99 -8.23 -4.55
C PHE A 480 29.05 -7.14 -4.58
N VAL A 481 30.18 -7.37 -3.95
CA VAL A 481 31.33 -6.46 -3.99
C VAL A 481 32.56 -7.18 -4.50
N ALA A 482 33.44 -6.44 -5.17
CA ALA A 482 34.79 -6.85 -5.51
C ALA A 482 35.76 -5.69 -5.22
N VAL A 483 36.95 -6.01 -4.71
CA VAL A 483 38.04 -5.03 -4.55
C VAL A 483 38.97 -5.17 -5.74
N LEU A 484 39.17 -4.08 -6.47
CA LEU A 484 39.93 -4.06 -7.73
C LEU A 484 40.98 -2.96 -7.73
N GLU A 485 42.10 -3.23 -8.39
CA GLU A 485 43.10 -2.24 -8.76
C GLU A 485 42.78 -1.60 -10.14
N GLU A 486 43.44 -0.50 -10.47
CA GLU A 486 43.29 0.14 -11.79
C GLU A 486 43.71 -0.80 -12.92
N GLY A 487 42.85 -0.94 -13.93
CA GLY A 487 43.06 -1.83 -15.09
C GLY A 487 42.69 -3.29 -14.86
N GLU A 488 42.29 -3.68 -13.63
CA GLU A 488 41.64 -4.96 -13.41
C GLU A 488 40.20 -4.95 -13.93
N HIS A 489 39.56 -6.11 -14.05
CA HIS A 489 38.21 -6.23 -14.58
C HIS A 489 37.24 -6.76 -13.52
N PHE A 490 36.10 -6.10 -13.35
CA PHE A 490 34.95 -6.62 -12.62
C PHE A 490 34.27 -7.70 -13.46
N ARG A 491 34.22 -8.94 -12.96
CA ARG A 491 33.78 -10.11 -13.73
C ARG A 491 32.75 -10.94 -12.97
N ALA A 492 31.61 -11.18 -13.61
CA ALA A 492 30.55 -12.02 -13.04
C ALA A 492 29.75 -12.73 -14.14
N HIS A 493 29.26 -13.92 -13.84
CA HIS A 493 28.29 -14.65 -14.67
C HIS A 493 26.91 -14.54 -14.04
N LEU A 494 25.89 -14.20 -14.84
CA LEU A 494 24.51 -14.01 -14.37
C LEU A 494 23.51 -14.69 -15.29
N SER A 495 22.62 -15.52 -14.75
CA SER A 495 21.48 -16.07 -15.49
C SER A 495 20.15 -15.83 -14.78
N ASN A 496 19.06 -15.86 -15.56
CA ASN A 496 17.69 -15.70 -15.06
C ASN A 496 16.90 -17.00 -15.22
N GLU A 497 16.56 -17.64 -14.11
CA GLU A 497 15.64 -18.77 -14.08
C GLU A 497 14.24 -18.29 -13.64
N ARG A 498 13.24 -18.59 -14.47
CA ARG A 498 11.85 -18.23 -14.19
C ARG A 498 11.28 -19.02 -13.03
N HIS A 499 10.72 -18.30 -12.06
CA HIS A 499 9.92 -18.87 -10.99
C HIS A 499 8.42 -18.66 -11.26
N GLY A 500 7.65 -19.75 -11.19
CA GLY A 500 6.22 -19.74 -11.49
C GLY A 500 5.91 -19.25 -12.92
N HIS A 501 4.96 -18.31 -13.05
CA HIS A 501 4.53 -17.72 -14.31
C HIS A 501 5.09 -16.31 -14.56
N ASN A 502 6.10 -15.90 -13.81
CA ASN A 502 6.61 -14.54 -13.84
C ASN A 502 7.47 -14.28 -15.10
N PRO A 503 7.09 -13.35 -15.99
CA PRO A 503 7.83 -13.09 -17.22
C PRO A 503 8.98 -12.07 -17.03
N ALA A 504 9.22 -11.58 -15.81
CA ALA A 504 10.16 -10.49 -15.58
C ALA A 504 11.62 -10.86 -15.91
N ALA A 505 12.37 -9.89 -16.45
CA ALA A 505 13.82 -9.99 -16.57
C ALA A 505 14.50 -9.73 -15.20
N VAL A 506 15.68 -10.30 -14.99
CA VAL A 506 16.57 -9.91 -13.89
C VAL A 506 17.31 -8.64 -14.31
N SER A 507 17.32 -7.59 -13.50
CA SER A 507 18.14 -6.39 -13.75
C SER A 507 19.43 -6.42 -12.96
N TRP A 508 20.50 -5.89 -13.54
CA TRP A 508 21.82 -5.81 -12.92
C TRP A 508 22.50 -4.47 -13.22
N HIS A 509 23.33 -4.00 -12.28
CA HIS A 509 24.09 -2.76 -12.41
C HIS A 509 25.44 -2.88 -11.72
N VAL A 510 26.50 -2.37 -12.34
CA VAL A 510 27.82 -2.24 -11.73
C VAL A 510 28.08 -0.79 -11.36
N ILE A 511 28.37 -0.58 -10.08
CA ILE A 511 28.69 0.70 -9.45
C ILE A 511 30.18 0.68 -9.06
N GLY A 512 30.94 1.67 -9.52
CA GLY A 512 32.33 1.87 -9.17
C GLY A 512 32.51 2.72 -7.91
N PRO A 513 33.77 3.04 -7.54
CA PRO A 513 34.05 3.90 -6.40
C PRO A 513 33.42 5.29 -6.56
N ASP A 514 33.01 5.89 -5.44
CA ASP A 514 32.27 7.18 -5.38
C ASP A 514 30.86 7.11 -6.01
N ASP A 515 30.23 5.94 -5.98
CA ASP A 515 28.87 5.67 -6.46
C ASP A 515 28.66 5.92 -7.97
N GLU A 516 29.73 5.81 -8.75
CA GLU A 516 29.70 5.95 -10.21
C GLU A 516 28.99 4.76 -10.88
N HIS A 517 27.89 4.98 -11.59
CA HIS A 517 27.23 3.93 -12.36
C HIS A 517 27.99 3.66 -13.67
N LEU A 518 28.62 2.48 -13.76
CA LEU A 518 29.49 2.12 -14.88
C LEU A 518 28.74 1.42 -16.01
N ALA A 519 27.84 0.49 -15.67
CA ALA A 519 26.99 -0.21 -16.62
C ALA A 519 25.78 -0.83 -15.93
N GLY A 520 24.75 -1.13 -16.71
CA GLY A 520 23.62 -1.94 -16.26
C GLY A 520 22.88 -2.58 -17.43
N GLY A 521 21.96 -3.49 -17.12
CA GLY A 521 21.19 -4.19 -18.13
C GLY A 521 20.15 -5.15 -17.56
N LYS A 522 19.56 -5.94 -18.46
CA LYS A 522 18.56 -6.97 -18.17
C LYS A 522 19.01 -8.33 -18.69
N VAL A 523 18.61 -9.38 -17.99
CA VAL A 523 18.77 -10.77 -18.41
C VAL A 523 17.36 -11.37 -18.53
N GLU A 524 16.94 -11.65 -19.76
CA GLU A 524 15.61 -12.22 -20.01
C GLU A 524 15.54 -13.66 -19.49
N VAL A 525 14.32 -14.16 -19.31
CA VAL A 525 14.10 -15.52 -18.81
C VAL A 525 14.83 -16.55 -19.68
N ALA A 526 15.58 -17.44 -19.02
CA ALA A 526 16.41 -18.49 -19.64
C ALA A 526 17.60 -17.95 -20.45
N GLU A 527 17.95 -16.68 -20.30
CA GLU A 527 19.20 -16.11 -20.80
C GLU A 527 20.28 -16.06 -19.71
N THR A 528 21.50 -15.88 -20.19
CA THR A 528 22.73 -15.82 -19.40
C THR A 528 23.65 -14.79 -20.02
N ILE A 529 24.35 -14.02 -19.19
CA ILE A 529 25.34 -13.03 -19.61
C ILE A 529 26.64 -13.16 -18.82
N ASP A 530 27.73 -12.68 -19.43
CA ASP A 530 28.99 -12.39 -18.76
C ASP A 530 29.13 -10.88 -18.62
N ILE A 531 29.35 -10.43 -17.39
CA ILE A 531 29.67 -9.05 -17.04
C ILE A 531 31.20 -8.96 -17.01
N ASP A 532 31.76 -8.03 -17.77
CA ASP A 532 33.20 -7.78 -17.85
C ASP A 532 33.45 -6.28 -18.05
N ILE A 533 33.88 -5.60 -16.98
CA ILE A 533 34.02 -4.13 -16.94
C ILE A 533 35.39 -3.75 -16.37
N GLU A 534 36.18 -3.00 -17.13
CA GLU A 534 37.49 -2.51 -16.70
C GLU A 534 37.35 -1.46 -15.58
N ALA A 535 38.15 -1.63 -14.52
CA ALA A 535 38.23 -0.73 -13.37
C ALA A 535 39.09 0.49 -13.71
N GLY A 536 38.47 1.66 -13.85
CA GLY A 536 39.16 2.91 -14.18
C GLY A 536 39.95 3.54 -13.02
N LYS A 537 39.77 3.05 -11.79
CA LYS A 537 40.50 3.49 -10.59
C LYS A 537 40.48 2.38 -9.53
N PRO A 538 41.47 2.32 -8.61
CA PRO A 538 41.49 1.32 -7.56
C PRO A 538 40.38 1.60 -6.54
N GLY A 539 39.75 0.53 -6.03
CA GLY A 539 38.72 0.63 -5.01
C GLY A 539 37.71 -0.51 -5.02
N GLN A 540 36.62 -0.31 -4.29
CA GLN A 540 35.50 -1.26 -4.20
C GLN A 540 34.49 -0.99 -5.31
N TYR A 541 34.12 -2.05 -6.01
CA TYR A 541 33.08 -2.08 -7.03
C TYR A 541 31.93 -2.95 -6.54
N MET A 542 30.71 -2.62 -6.95
CA MET A 542 29.50 -3.29 -6.49
C MET A 542 28.63 -3.72 -7.66
N LEU A 543 28.17 -4.96 -7.66
CA LEU A 543 27.13 -5.45 -8.55
C LEU A 543 25.81 -5.52 -7.79
N MET A 544 24.84 -4.72 -8.20
CA MET A 544 23.49 -4.71 -7.65
C MET A 544 22.56 -5.48 -8.59
N ILE A 545 21.78 -6.42 -8.05
CA ILE A 545 20.89 -7.29 -8.81
C ILE A 545 19.48 -7.24 -8.22
N GLN A 546 18.47 -7.18 -9.08
CA GLN A 546 17.06 -7.32 -8.71
C GLN A 546 16.40 -8.39 -9.57
N THR A 547 15.90 -9.44 -8.94
CA THR A 547 15.34 -10.59 -9.68
C THR A 547 13.83 -10.52 -9.94
N PHE A 548 13.13 -9.57 -9.33
CA PHE A 548 11.68 -9.40 -9.46
C PHE A 548 10.86 -10.70 -9.23
N ASN A 549 11.26 -11.52 -8.24
CA ASN A 549 10.71 -12.84 -7.89
C ASN A 549 11.12 -14.01 -8.80
N ASN A 550 11.99 -13.81 -9.79
CA ASN A 550 12.71 -14.92 -10.42
C ASN A 550 13.96 -15.30 -9.61
N VAL A 551 14.71 -16.29 -10.08
CA VAL A 551 16.01 -16.67 -9.51
C VAL A 551 17.12 -16.10 -10.38
N GLY A 552 18.02 -15.34 -9.76
CA GLY A 552 19.28 -14.94 -10.39
C GLY A 552 20.38 -15.90 -9.97
N HIS A 553 20.99 -16.64 -10.89
CA HIS A 553 22.17 -17.45 -10.58
C HIS A 553 23.41 -16.62 -10.83
N VAL A 554 24.18 -16.34 -9.78
CA VAL A 554 25.35 -15.47 -9.84
C VAL A 554 26.62 -16.26 -9.54
N THR A 555 27.65 -16.07 -10.36
CA THR A 555 29.01 -16.51 -10.07
C THR A 555 29.94 -15.31 -10.16
N MET A 556 30.56 -14.95 -9.04
CA MET A 556 31.61 -13.93 -9.03
C MET A 556 32.94 -14.53 -9.49
N LEU A 557 33.58 -13.91 -10.48
CA LEU A 557 34.82 -14.42 -11.11
C LEU A 557 36.08 -13.65 -10.63
N ASN A 558 35.91 -12.62 -9.80
CA ASN A 558 37.00 -11.91 -9.14
C ASN A 558 37.58 -12.72 -7.96
N ASP A 559 38.87 -12.55 -7.70
CA ASP A 559 39.58 -13.27 -6.64
C ASP A 559 39.10 -12.86 -5.25
N HIS A 560 38.86 -11.57 -5.04
CA HIS A 560 38.32 -11.05 -3.78
C HIS A 560 36.94 -10.46 -3.99
N ALA A 561 35.92 -11.31 -3.90
CA ALA A 561 34.54 -10.93 -4.07
C ALA A 561 33.63 -11.59 -3.03
N ALA A 562 32.57 -10.88 -2.67
CA ALA A 562 31.57 -11.36 -1.74
C ALA A 562 30.17 -10.89 -2.10
N LEU A 563 29.19 -11.77 -1.89
CA LEU A 563 27.80 -11.41 -1.71
C LEU A 563 27.65 -10.66 -0.37
N VAL A 564 26.84 -9.61 -0.37
CA VAL A 564 26.70 -8.66 0.72
C VAL A 564 25.26 -8.63 1.22
N GLY A 565 25.06 -9.00 2.48
CA GLY A 565 23.75 -8.98 3.10
C GLY A 565 23.77 -9.59 4.50
N LYS A 566 23.05 -8.96 5.43
CA LYS A 566 22.76 -9.60 6.73
C LYS A 566 21.75 -10.71 6.55
N ARG A 567 20.67 -10.44 5.83
CA ARG A 567 19.71 -11.43 5.35
C ARG A 567 19.92 -11.63 3.85
N ILE A 568 19.93 -12.88 3.43
CA ILE A 568 19.91 -13.27 2.02
C ILE A 568 18.83 -14.32 1.83
N ASP A 569 17.95 -14.09 0.87
CA ASP A 569 16.93 -15.05 0.46
C ASP A 569 17.41 -15.79 -0.81
N PHE A 570 17.26 -17.11 -0.77
CA PHE A 570 17.70 -18.04 -1.82
C PHE A 570 16.53 -18.89 -2.31
N LEU A 571 16.64 -19.42 -3.54
CA LEU A 571 15.76 -20.49 -4.02
C LEU A 571 16.59 -21.69 -4.49
N GLY A 572 16.42 -22.82 -3.81
CA GLY A 572 17.10 -24.08 -4.16
C GLY A 572 18.57 -24.16 -3.69
N SER A 573 19.31 -25.14 -4.22
CA SER A 573 20.65 -25.46 -3.73
C SER A 573 21.66 -24.36 -4.05
N THR A 574 22.31 -23.83 -3.02
CA THR A 574 23.50 -22.99 -3.17
C THR A 574 24.77 -23.84 -3.15
N SER A 575 25.83 -23.36 -3.80
CA SER A 575 27.19 -23.81 -3.44
C SER A 575 27.47 -23.44 -1.98
N PRO A 576 28.33 -24.18 -1.26
CA PRO A 576 28.72 -23.76 0.09
C PRO A 576 29.22 -22.31 0.05
N LEU A 577 28.88 -21.56 1.10
CA LEU A 577 29.30 -20.17 1.26
C LEU A 577 30.24 -20.09 2.46
N TRP A 578 31.14 -19.12 2.42
CA TRP A 578 32.07 -18.84 3.49
C TRP A 578 31.77 -17.48 4.10
N VAL A 579 31.97 -17.36 5.40
CA VAL A 579 31.91 -16.10 6.16
C VAL A 579 33.17 -15.94 7.00
N TRP A 580 33.55 -14.69 7.27
CA TRP A 580 34.67 -14.42 8.15
C TRP A 580 34.24 -14.35 9.61
N VAL A 581 34.93 -15.11 10.47
CA VAL A 581 34.78 -15.03 11.92
C VAL A 581 35.91 -14.16 12.50
N PRO A 582 35.62 -12.96 13.04
CA PRO A 582 36.64 -12.04 13.55
C PRO A 582 37.48 -12.63 14.69
N GLU A 583 38.71 -12.13 14.88
CA GLU A 583 39.62 -12.59 15.93
C GLU A 583 39.04 -12.44 17.35
N GLY A 584 38.20 -11.41 17.56
CA GLY A 584 37.51 -11.14 18.81
C GLY A 584 36.15 -11.85 18.98
N CYS A 585 35.68 -12.60 17.99
CA CYS A 585 34.35 -13.23 18.03
C CYS A 585 34.37 -14.44 18.97
N GLU A 586 33.62 -14.37 20.08
CA GLU A 586 33.50 -15.49 21.02
C GLU A 586 32.31 -16.38 20.74
N GLU A 587 31.24 -15.78 20.21
CA GLU A 587 30.05 -16.44 19.73
C GLU A 587 29.45 -15.62 18.58
N PHE A 588 28.68 -16.28 17.72
CA PHE A 588 27.83 -15.60 16.75
C PHE A 588 26.46 -16.26 16.66
N THR A 589 25.50 -15.51 16.14
CA THR A 589 24.12 -15.98 15.99
C THR A 589 23.63 -15.74 14.58
N MET A 590 22.99 -16.76 14.02
CA MET A 590 22.34 -16.70 12.71
C MET A 590 21.01 -17.44 12.73
N THR A 591 20.14 -17.15 11.78
CA THR A 591 18.88 -17.86 11.62
C THR A 591 18.76 -18.49 10.24
N LEU A 592 18.11 -19.64 10.22
CA LEU A 592 17.62 -20.31 9.02
C LEU A 592 16.09 -20.18 9.01
N ASP A 593 15.55 -19.58 7.95
CA ASP A 593 14.11 -19.37 7.77
C ASP A 593 13.63 -20.13 6.53
N SER A 594 12.45 -20.77 6.59
CA SER A 594 11.77 -21.33 5.41
C SER A 594 10.23 -21.26 5.60
N GLN A 595 9.46 -21.35 4.52
CA GLN A 595 7.99 -21.29 4.60
C GLN A 595 7.37 -22.67 4.51
N VAL A 596 6.71 -23.16 5.56
CA VAL A 596 6.01 -24.46 5.55
C VAL A 596 5.03 -24.52 4.36
N PRO A 597 5.08 -25.55 3.49
CA PRO A 597 5.73 -26.86 3.65
C PRO A 597 7.18 -26.97 3.12
N GLU A 598 7.80 -25.85 2.78
CA GLU A 598 9.20 -25.77 2.37
C GLU A 598 10.15 -25.76 3.57
N ASN A 599 11.18 -26.60 3.48
CA ASN A 599 12.11 -26.90 4.56
C ASN A 599 13.55 -26.80 4.05
N ALA A 600 14.49 -26.44 4.91
CA ALA A 600 15.91 -26.36 4.59
C ALA A 600 16.77 -26.93 5.72
N HIS A 601 17.92 -27.51 5.37
CA HIS A 601 18.92 -27.99 6.30
C HIS A 601 20.19 -27.15 6.17
N CYS A 602 20.75 -26.66 7.27
CA CYS A 602 21.96 -25.86 7.30
C CYS A 602 22.99 -26.45 8.25
N THR A 603 24.25 -26.51 7.79
CA THR A 603 25.40 -26.88 8.61
C THR A 603 26.41 -25.74 8.63
N VAL A 604 26.95 -25.46 9.82
CA VAL A 604 28.04 -24.50 10.05
C VAL A 604 29.30 -25.26 10.43
N THR A 605 30.35 -25.09 9.63
CA THR A 605 31.59 -25.88 9.73
C THR A 605 32.80 -24.97 10.01
N ALA A 606 33.58 -25.33 11.02
CA ALA A 606 34.82 -24.68 11.39
C ALA A 606 35.93 -24.90 10.33
N PRO A 607 37.03 -24.11 10.35
CA PRO A 607 38.12 -24.21 9.38
C PRO A 607 38.80 -25.58 9.30
N ASP A 608 38.72 -26.38 10.36
CA ASP A 608 39.30 -27.73 10.41
C ASP A 608 38.35 -28.83 9.90
N GLY A 609 37.14 -28.45 9.47
CA GLY A 609 36.10 -29.37 8.99
C GLY A 609 35.12 -29.84 10.08
N THR A 610 35.26 -29.38 11.33
CA THR A 610 34.33 -29.74 12.42
C THR A 610 32.98 -29.05 12.24
N ALA A 611 31.88 -29.81 12.21
CA ALA A 611 30.53 -29.26 12.25
C ALA A 611 30.23 -28.70 13.65
N MET A 612 30.00 -27.39 13.73
CA MET A 612 29.82 -26.64 14.98
C MET A 612 28.36 -26.33 15.28
N ALA A 613 27.50 -26.28 14.25
CA ALA A 613 26.06 -26.23 14.38
C ALA A 613 25.38 -26.87 13.17
N GLU A 614 24.18 -27.38 13.39
CA GLU A 614 23.34 -28.03 12.39
C GLU A 614 21.87 -27.75 12.73
N ALA A 615 21.07 -27.38 11.74
CA ALA A 615 19.66 -27.05 11.91
C ALA A 615 18.84 -27.47 10.69
N GLU A 616 17.60 -27.90 10.92
CA GLU A 616 16.61 -28.20 9.89
C GLU A 616 15.26 -27.61 10.27
N THR A 617 14.67 -26.77 9.42
CA THR A 617 13.45 -26.00 9.76
C THR A 617 12.24 -26.88 10.07
N GLY A 618 11.96 -27.90 9.26
CA GLY A 618 10.86 -28.84 9.52
C GLY A 618 9.50 -28.14 9.63
N GLU A 619 8.76 -28.34 10.73
CA GLU A 619 7.49 -27.63 11.00
C GLU A 619 7.68 -26.21 11.54
N GLN A 620 8.91 -25.76 11.79
CA GLN A 620 9.21 -24.43 12.31
C GLN A 620 9.61 -23.49 11.17
N GLU A 621 9.00 -22.32 11.08
CA GLU A 621 9.32 -21.32 10.04
C GLU A 621 10.71 -20.69 10.20
N LYS A 622 11.25 -20.68 11.43
CA LYS A 622 12.51 -20.02 11.79
C LYS A 622 13.26 -20.78 12.88
N ILE A 623 14.54 -21.10 12.63
CA ILE A 623 15.45 -21.67 13.63
C ILE A 623 16.63 -20.73 13.85
N THR A 624 16.97 -20.49 15.13
CA THR A 624 18.15 -19.72 15.52
C THR A 624 19.28 -20.66 15.92
N MET A 625 20.46 -20.48 15.33
CA MET A 625 21.70 -21.18 15.67
C MET A 625 22.65 -20.20 16.37
N THR A 626 23.06 -20.53 17.59
CA THR A 626 24.13 -19.83 18.31
C THR A 626 25.37 -20.71 18.34
N VAL A 627 26.47 -20.20 17.78
CA VAL A 627 27.72 -20.94 17.63
C VAL A 627 28.77 -20.33 18.53
N VAL A 628 29.30 -21.13 19.46
CA VAL A 628 30.46 -20.75 20.28
C VAL A 628 31.73 -20.97 19.48
N VAL A 629 32.58 -19.95 19.41
CA VAL A 629 33.77 -19.93 18.54
C VAL A 629 35.03 -20.32 19.34
N PRO A 630 35.64 -21.50 19.06
CA PRO A 630 36.91 -21.89 19.66
C PRO A 630 38.01 -20.90 19.30
N ARG A 631 38.90 -20.63 20.25
CA ARG A 631 39.92 -19.58 20.12
C ARG A 631 40.85 -19.81 18.93
N GLU A 632 41.13 -21.07 18.62
CA GLU A 632 41.95 -21.55 17.51
C GLU A 632 41.31 -21.37 16.13
N HIS A 633 40.01 -21.10 16.06
CA HIS A 633 39.26 -20.92 14.82
C HIS A 633 38.77 -19.47 14.63
N ARG A 634 39.18 -18.55 15.50
CA ARG A 634 38.94 -17.11 15.36
C ARG A 634 39.90 -16.52 14.32
N GLY A 635 39.46 -15.49 13.60
CA GLY A 635 40.25 -14.87 12.53
C GLY A 635 40.43 -15.80 11.33
N ALA A 636 39.38 -16.52 10.96
CA ALA A 636 39.39 -17.49 9.86
C ALA A 636 38.04 -17.54 9.14
N GLY A 637 38.05 -18.09 7.91
CA GLY A 637 36.85 -18.35 7.14
C GLY A 637 36.14 -19.63 7.62
N TRP A 638 34.83 -19.53 7.85
CA TRP A 638 33.97 -20.64 8.25
C TRP A 638 32.99 -20.95 7.12
N GLN A 639 32.69 -22.23 6.92
CA GLN A 639 31.77 -22.66 5.86
C GLN A 639 30.34 -22.77 6.39
N ILE A 640 29.38 -22.28 5.61
CA ILE A 640 27.95 -22.39 5.81
C ILE A 640 27.39 -23.08 4.58
N ASN A 641 26.75 -24.21 4.78
CA ASN A 641 26.22 -25.03 3.70
C ASN A 641 24.74 -25.29 3.93
N VAL A 642 23.91 -24.96 2.93
CA VAL A 642 22.48 -25.26 2.96
C VAL A 642 22.18 -26.36 1.94
N THR A 643 21.56 -27.43 2.41
CA THR A 643 21.24 -28.61 1.62
C THR A 643 19.74 -28.92 1.70
N PRO A 644 19.22 -29.77 0.79
CA PRO A 644 17.89 -30.32 0.96
C PRO A 644 17.72 -30.96 2.36
N PRO A 645 16.54 -30.79 2.98
CA PRO A 645 16.22 -31.37 4.28
C PRO A 645 16.03 -32.88 4.18
N VAL A 646 16.02 -33.56 5.33
CA VAL A 646 15.71 -35.00 5.40
C VAL A 646 14.26 -35.26 4.99
N GLU A 647 13.32 -34.42 5.43
CA GLU A 647 11.90 -34.47 5.07
C GLU A 647 11.36 -33.08 4.68
N GLY A 648 10.45 -33.04 3.69
CA GLY A 648 9.81 -31.82 3.21
C GLY A 648 10.24 -31.40 1.79
N HIS A 649 9.78 -30.24 1.35
CA HIS A 649 10.12 -29.69 0.04
C HIS A 649 11.26 -28.68 0.17
N PHE A 650 12.35 -28.84 -0.59
CA PHE A 650 13.40 -27.83 -0.62
C PHE A 650 13.06 -26.74 -1.64
N GLY A 651 12.96 -25.50 -1.19
CA GLY A 651 12.47 -24.37 -1.98
C GLY A 651 13.11 -23.05 -1.57
N ASP A 652 12.28 -22.09 -1.15
CA ASP A 652 12.71 -20.78 -0.66
C ASP A 652 13.21 -20.90 0.78
N TYR A 653 14.37 -20.29 1.05
CA TYR A 653 14.88 -20.13 2.40
C TYR A 653 15.66 -18.83 2.55
N GLY A 654 15.75 -18.35 3.78
CA GLY A 654 16.57 -17.21 4.16
C GLY A 654 17.65 -17.61 5.14
N LEU A 655 18.85 -17.05 4.96
CA LEU A 655 19.89 -17.01 5.99
C LEU A 655 20.02 -15.59 6.50
N GLU A 656 20.02 -15.41 7.81
CA GLU A 656 20.17 -14.09 8.43
C GLU A 656 21.25 -14.12 9.52
N ILE A 657 22.27 -13.26 9.42
CA ILE A 657 23.22 -12.97 10.49
C ILE A 657 22.56 -12.02 11.49
N ILE A 658 22.39 -12.50 12.72
CA ILE A 658 21.83 -11.72 13.83
C ILE A 658 22.93 -10.94 14.54
N ASP A 659 24.05 -11.61 14.86
CA ASP A 659 25.17 -11.00 15.60
C ASP A 659 26.50 -11.70 15.35
N GLY A 660 27.61 -11.01 15.64
CA GLY A 660 28.98 -11.55 15.69
C GLY A 660 29.74 -11.64 14.36
N LEU A 661 29.03 -11.70 13.21
CA LEU A 661 29.65 -11.83 11.88
C LEU A 661 29.50 -10.57 11.02
N SER A 662 30.45 -10.40 10.11
CA SER A 662 30.33 -9.40 9.03
C SER A 662 29.47 -9.97 7.88
N PRO A 663 28.65 -9.15 7.20
CA PRO A 663 27.67 -9.62 6.22
C PRO A 663 28.27 -9.87 4.82
N TYR A 664 29.46 -10.46 4.76
CA TYR A 664 30.19 -10.74 3.52
C TYR A 664 30.36 -12.25 3.35
N TRP A 665 29.84 -12.75 2.24
CA TRP A 665 29.76 -14.17 1.92
C TRP A 665 30.52 -14.48 0.64
N SER A 666 31.42 -15.46 0.63
CA SER A 666 32.21 -15.80 -0.55
C SER A 666 32.15 -17.28 -0.91
N HIS A 667 32.62 -17.64 -2.10
CA HIS A 667 32.69 -19.02 -2.58
C HIS A 667 33.83 -19.84 -1.96
N ALA A 668 34.76 -19.19 -1.27
CA ALA A 668 35.88 -19.86 -0.61
C ALA A 668 36.42 -18.97 0.52
N ALA A 669 37.17 -19.59 1.45
CA ALA A 669 37.71 -18.91 2.62
C ALA A 669 38.78 -17.85 2.28
N ASP A 670 39.62 -18.11 1.28
CA ASP A 670 40.69 -17.23 0.80
C ASP A 670 40.18 -16.05 -0.05
N ARG A 671 38.97 -16.18 -0.61
CA ARG A 671 38.28 -15.15 -1.40
C ARG A 671 37.49 -14.14 -0.57
N LEU A 672 37.38 -14.37 0.74
CA LEU A 672 36.65 -13.48 1.64
C LEU A 672 37.24 -12.06 1.64
N VAL A 673 36.33 -11.11 1.81
CA VAL A 673 36.66 -9.72 2.12
C VAL A 673 36.10 -9.38 3.48
N VAL A 674 36.80 -8.53 4.21
CA VAL A 674 36.42 -8.09 5.56
C VAL A 674 36.46 -6.58 5.65
N PRO A 675 35.65 -5.97 6.52
CA PRO A 675 35.80 -4.56 6.86
C PRO A 675 37.25 -4.15 7.15
N GLU A 676 37.65 -2.98 6.65
CA GLU A 676 38.94 -2.34 6.99
C GLU A 676 39.08 -1.98 8.47
#